data_AF-A4A1E5-F1
#
_entry.id   AF-A4A1E5-F1
#
_cell.length_a   1.000
_cell.length_b   1.000
_cell.length_c   1.000
_cell.angle_alpha   90.00
_cell.angle_beta   90.00
_cell.angle_gamma   90.00
#
_symmetry.space_group_name_H-M   'P 1'
#
loop_
_entity.id
_entity.type
_entity.pdbx_description
1 polymer ?
#
loop_
_entity_poly.entity_id
_entity_poly.type
_entity_poly.pdbx_seq_one_letter_code
_entity_poly.pdbx_strand_id
1 'polypeptide(L)'
;MDRVGAIDWRTPSVQISFFSNSRRFCCLVLASIFLSTWAIPSVEARDWLKWQELPPLPNDLGVAGPFAGVDNDALIVAGGANFPRPVWENDKQWVDQIHVLVKQQAEYVWRDGGRLPRPIAYGAAVSTPSGLLCIGGNDAEQVYSDVFLLRWDGTKVTTIPCPALPAPCCYCQAAVIGTTAYVACGQQDLGLESATNTLWALDLTKLSETVPQPWKSLPPLPGPTRAFALVAAQHDGFRDSLYVIGGRRLEAGAAQFLRDVWRYEPMANEWKRRRDAPRNIMAGEAIGMGQSHILILGGADESNFDNSDELKDQHPGFPREALSYHTITDSWSSAGAIPENVVTTTAVRWDGAIILPSGEIRPRVRTPHIWRITPIASDKSFGTLNYLVLFAYLLAMVGVGVYFARLNKNTDDFFRGGMRIPWWAAGCSIFATMLSSLTFTGIPSKAYAQDWVYAIGNLTIPLVAIVAVYVALPFYRRIDATSAYEYLEMRFGRPVRVFASASFALFHIFRMAVVMSLTGLALAVATPLSPAQSVLLMGVLSILYCTMGGIEAVIWTDTIQTVVLLGGAMLAIGLLISGVDGGVSGFLSIAASDSKFNLTNLHWDATDAQTAFWVIVVGSIAQNLSSYTADQAVVQRYMTTPNETLAARSIWTNAVLAVPATLLFFGIGTALHAFYQSNPEKLDPTITTDQIFPLFIAREIPAGLAGLIVAGIFAAAQSTVSTSMNSTATTIVTDFLKPLNCCRTEHGYLNAARLCTLLIGIAGTSLGLVFANPEIRSLFDAFIMVIGLFMGVLGGLFLLGALTRRANQFGAMTGALVGAGVMFVLWKYSPLNGYLYTACGITVCFVVGYVASLATPKSSRDLAGLTIFDERNTAADVSTDE
;
A
#
# COMPACT_ATOMS: atom_id res chain seq x y z
N MET A 1 -2.37 -2.23 -56.37
CA MET A 1 -3.46 -2.64 -55.44
C MET A 1 -3.70 -1.44 -54.54
N ASP A 2 -4.40 -0.47 -55.10
CA ASP A 2 -4.71 0.82 -54.49
C ASP A 2 -6.18 0.82 -54.08
N ARG A 3 -6.48 1.48 -52.95
CA ARG A 3 -7.80 1.68 -52.34
C ARG A 3 -8.34 0.52 -51.49
N VAL A 4 -7.72 0.32 -50.32
CA VAL A 4 -8.53 0.07 -49.11
C VAL A 4 -8.70 1.45 -48.46
N GLY A 5 -9.94 1.95 -48.39
CA GLY A 5 -10.26 3.27 -47.85
C GLY A 5 -9.77 3.40 -46.40
N ALA A 6 -8.77 4.25 -46.18
CA ALA A 6 -8.34 4.63 -44.85
C ALA A 6 -9.46 5.44 -44.18
N ILE A 7 -9.94 4.98 -43.02
CA ILE A 7 -10.87 5.74 -42.19
C ILE A 7 -10.11 6.95 -41.63
N ASP A 8 -10.49 8.15 -42.06
CA ASP A 8 -9.96 9.39 -41.50
C ASP A 8 -10.70 9.74 -40.20
N TRP A 9 -10.09 9.36 -39.07
CA TRP A 9 -10.56 9.65 -37.70
C TRP A 9 -10.71 11.14 -37.39
N ARG A 10 -10.28 12.03 -38.30
CA ARG A 10 -10.34 13.49 -38.19
C ARG A 10 -11.67 14.09 -38.67
N THR A 11 -12.52 13.30 -39.34
CA THR A 11 -13.80 13.80 -39.87
C THR A 11 -14.93 13.79 -38.82
N PRO A 12 -15.80 14.82 -38.77
CA PRO A 12 -16.91 14.89 -37.81
C PRO A 12 -17.85 13.68 -37.87
N SER A 13 -18.04 13.10 -39.06
CA SER A 13 -18.86 11.90 -39.29
C SER A 13 -18.31 10.65 -38.60
N VAL A 14 -16.99 10.46 -38.58
CA VAL A 14 -16.33 9.34 -37.89
C VAL A 14 -16.34 9.55 -36.38
N GLN A 15 -16.18 10.79 -35.90
CA GLN A 15 -16.27 11.13 -34.48
C GLN A 15 -17.68 10.88 -33.90
N ILE A 16 -18.74 11.28 -34.61
CA ILE A 16 -20.14 11.04 -34.20
C ILE A 16 -20.48 9.54 -34.25
N SER A 17 -19.99 8.81 -35.26
CA SER A 17 -20.13 7.35 -35.37
C SER A 17 -19.48 6.61 -34.20
N PHE A 18 -18.27 7.02 -33.80
CA PHE A 18 -17.57 6.44 -32.66
C PHE A 18 -18.33 6.62 -31.35
N PHE A 19 -18.86 7.82 -31.06
CA PHE A 19 -19.67 8.08 -29.86
C PHE A 19 -21.03 7.36 -29.87
N SER A 20 -21.69 7.25 -31.03
CA SER A 20 -22.94 6.51 -31.19
C SER A 20 -22.75 5.00 -30.98
N ASN A 21 -21.69 4.43 -31.57
CA ASN A 21 -21.41 3.00 -31.46
C ASN A 21 -20.86 2.61 -30.09
N SER A 22 -20.05 3.46 -29.44
CA SER A 22 -19.60 3.23 -28.07
C SER A 22 -20.74 3.32 -27.05
N ARG A 23 -21.72 4.21 -27.24
CA ARG A 23 -22.97 4.22 -26.45
C ARG A 23 -23.76 2.92 -26.61
N ARG A 24 -23.96 2.45 -27.85
CA ARG A 24 -24.67 1.20 -28.14
C ARG A 24 -23.91 -0.02 -27.59
N PHE A 25 -22.59 -0.05 -27.70
CA PHE A 25 -21.75 -1.09 -27.15
C PHE A 25 -21.79 -1.10 -25.61
N CYS A 26 -21.65 0.06 -24.95
CA CYS A 26 -21.81 0.16 -23.49
C CYS A 26 -23.20 -0.27 -23.04
N CYS A 27 -24.27 0.14 -23.74
CA CYS A 27 -25.63 -0.27 -23.39
C CYS A 27 -25.87 -1.77 -23.63
N LEU A 28 -25.30 -2.36 -24.67
CA LEU A 28 -25.40 -3.80 -24.96
C LEU A 28 -24.59 -4.64 -23.97
N VAL A 29 -23.41 -4.17 -23.55
CA VAL A 29 -22.58 -4.83 -22.53
C VAL A 29 -23.27 -4.73 -21.16
N LEU A 30 -23.77 -3.56 -20.78
CA LEU A 30 -24.53 -3.38 -19.54
C LEU A 30 -25.82 -4.22 -19.54
N ALA A 31 -26.57 -4.27 -20.64
CA ALA A 31 -27.80 -5.05 -20.73
C ALA A 31 -27.56 -6.58 -20.71
N SER A 32 -26.45 -7.06 -21.28
CA SER A 32 -26.10 -8.49 -21.27
C SER A 32 -25.54 -8.96 -19.91
N ILE A 33 -24.89 -8.07 -19.16
CA ILE A 33 -24.42 -8.33 -17.79
C ILE A 33 -25.61 -8.45 -16.82
N PHE A 34 -26.66 -7.63 -16.97
CA PHE A 34 -27.84 -7.71 -16.09
C PHE A 34 -28.76 -8.92 -16.34
N LEU A 35 -28.59 -9.62 -17.47
CA LEU A 35 -29.43 -10.76 -17.87
C LEU A 35 -28.80 -12.14 -17.61
N SER A 36 -27.57 -12.18 -17.10
CA SER A 36 -26.87 -13.44 -16.83
C SER A 36 -26.68 -13.64 -15.33
N THR A 37 -27.49 -14.52 -14.74
CA THR A 37 -27.26 -15.05 -13.39
C THR A 37 -26.05 -15.98 -13.45
N TRP A 38 -24.86 -15.46 -13.18
CA TRP A 38 -23.66 -16.27 -13.05
C TRP A 38 -23.69 -16.92 -11.68
N ALA A 39 -23.92 -18.24 -11.64
CA ALA A 39 -23.67 -19.01 -10.44
C ALA A 39 -22.15 -19.04 -10.21
N ILE A 40 -21.68 -18.32 -9.20
CA ILE A 40 -20.32 -18.47 -8.70
C ILE A 40 -20.25 -19.89 -8.12
N PRO A 41 -19.32 -20.76 -8.59
CA PRO A 41 -19.23 -22.11 -8.08
C PRO A 41 -19.00 -22.10 -6.57
N SER A 42 -19.66 -23.00 -5.85
CA SER A 42 -19.46 -23.22 -4.41
C SER A 42 -18.01 -23.66 -4.18
N VAL A 43 -17.30 -22.94 -3.31
CA VAL A 43 -15.89 -23.18 -3.02
C VAL A 43 -15.75 -24.26 -1.95
N GLU A 44 -15.00 -25.32 -2.24
CA GLU A 44 -14.51 -26.26 -1.23
C GLU A 44 -13.51 -25.55 -0.29
N ALA A 45 -13.55 -25.85 1.00
CA ALA A 45 -12.62 -25.28 1.98
C ALA A 45 -11.17 -25.51 1.53
N ARG A 46 -10.42 -24.42 1.32
CA ARG A 46 -9.05 -24.46 0.80
C ARG A 46 -8.07 -24.49 1.96
N ASP A 47 -7.18 -25.47 1.99
CA ASP A 47 -6.08 -25.49 2.96
C ASP A 47 -5.09 -24.37 2.64
N TRP A 48 -4.91 -23.44 3.59
CA TRP A 48 -3.98 -22.32 3.45
C TRP A 48 -2.59 -22.63 4.02
N LEU A 49 -2.44 -23.73 4.75
CA LEU A 49 -1.26 -24.03 5.56
C LEU A 49 -0.69 -25.40 5.23
N LYS A 50 0.62 -25.45 4.98
CA LYS A 50 1.39 -26.70 4.88
C LYS A 50 2.15 -26.91 6.19
N TRP A 51 1.98 -28.10 6.75
CA TRP A 51 2.61 -28.53 7.99
C TRP A 51 3.77 -29.50 7.70
N GLN A 52 4.90 -29.29 8.35
CA GLN A 52 6.09 -30.13 8.26
C GLN A 52 6.65 -30.33 9.67
N GLU A 53 6.87 -31.57 10.07
CA GLU A 53 7.52 -31.86 11.35
C GLU A 53 9.03 -31.57 11.25
N LEU A 54 9.56 -30.90 12.27
CA LEU A 54 10.99 -30.71 12.52
C LEU A 54 11.47 -31.73 13.56
N PRO A 55 12.80 -31.94 13.74
CA PRO A 55 13.30 -32.87 14.76
C PRO A 55 12.66 -32.60 16.12
N PRO A 56 12.08 -33.63 16.77
CA PRO A 56 11.34 -33.46 18.02
C PRO A 56 12.25 -32.93 19.12
N LEU A 57 11.66 -32.25 20.10
CA LEU A 57 12.34 -31.77 21.28
C LEU A 57 13.10 -32.92 21.97
N PRO A 58 14.37 -32.74 22.41
CA PRO A 58 15.14 -33.80 23.07
C PRO A 58 14.51 -34.33 24.37
N ASN A 59 13.51 -33.63 24.90
CA ASN A 59 12.65 -34.12 25.97
C ASN A 59 11.50 -34.94 25.37
N ASP A 60 11.58 -36.27 25.49
CA ASP A 60 10.61 -37.22 24.91
C ASP A 60 9.16 -37.05 25.42
N LEU A 61 8.95 -36.40 26.56
CA LEU A 61 7.61 -36.09 27.07
C LEU A 61 7.02 -34.82 26.42
N GLY A 62 7.86 -33.94 25.88
CA GLY A 62 7.49 -32.57 25.57
C GLY A 62 7.29 -31.72 26.83
N VAL A 63 6.96 -30.45 26.61
CA VAL A 63 6.70 -29.46 27.66
C VAL A 63 5.56 -28.54 27.28
N ALA A 64 4.81 -28.09 28.28
CA ALA A 64 3.74 -27.09 28.15
C ALA A 64 4.21 -25.78 28.77
N GLY A 65 3.86 -24.66 28.14
CA GLY A 65 4.27 -23.31 28.52
C GLY A 65 5.78 -23.06 28.54
N PRO A 66 6.60 -23.57 27.60
CA PRO A 66 7.99 -23.15 27.52
C PRO A 66 8.08 -21.68 27.08
N PHE A 67 9.16 -21.00 27.45
CA PHE A 67 9.56 -19.79 26.74
C PHE A 67 10.15 -20.20 25.39
N ALA A 68 9.52 -19.77 24.30
CA ALA A 68 9.98 -20.08 22.95
C ALA A 68 10.15 -18.85 22.08
N GLY A 69 11.21 -18.81 21.29
CA GLY A 69 11.55 -17.69 20.43
C GLY A 69 12.81 -17.93 19.62
N VAL A 70 13.21 -16.94 18.83
CA VAL A 70 14.40 -16.99 17.97
C VAL A 70 15.37 -15.91 18.37
N ASP A 71 16.64 -16.29 18.50
CA ASP A 71 17.77 -15.38 18.65
C ASP A 71 18.96 -15.90 17.83
N ASN A 72 19.66 -15.00 17.14
CA ASN A 72 20.81 -15.33 16.27
C ASN A 72 20.58 -16.55 15.34
N ASP A 73 19.44 -16.55 14.63
CA ASP A 73 19.02 -17.60 13.69
C ASP A 73 18.92 -19.02 14.32
N ALA A 74 18.58 -19.09 15.61
CA ALA A 74 18.34 -20.32 16.32
C ALA A 74 17.02 -20.25 17.11
N LEU A 75 16.24 -21.34 17.09
CA LEU A 75 15.05 -21.48 17.92
C LEU A 75 15.46 -21.92 19.33
N ILE A 76 15.09 -21.14 20.33
CA ILE A 76 15.27 -21.44 21.76
C ILE A 76 13.94 -21.96 22.29
N VAL A 77 13.98 -23.09 23.00
CA VAL A 77 12.87 -23.64 23.80
C VAL A 77 13.38 -23.83 25.22
N ALA A 78 12.92 -23.00 26.15
CA ALA A 78 13.45 -22.92 27.50
C ALA A 78 12.37 -23.14 28.57
N GLY A 79 12.65 -24.02 29.52
CA GLY A 79 11.74 -24.35 30.61
C GLY A 79 10.49 -25.10 30.15
N GLY A 80 9.37 -24.84 30.82
CA GLY A 80 8.09 -25.50 30.60
C GLY A 80 7.78 -26.54 31.69
N ALA A 81 6.63 -27.20 31.55
CA ALA A 81 6.16 -28.18 32.52
C ALA A 81 5.59 -29.43 31.85
N ASN A 82 5.76 -30.58 32.49
CA ASN A 82 5.20 -31.85 32.05
C ASN A 82 4.78 -32.74 33.22
N PHE A 83 4.31 -33.96 32.93
CA PHE A 83 3.89 -34.93 33.94
C PHE A 83 4.67 -36.23 33.66
N PRO A 84 5.47 -36.72 34.62
CA PRO A 84 6.17 -37.99 34.47
C PRO A 84 5.22 -39.14 34.17
N ARG A 85 5.69 -40.15 33.42
CA ARG A 85 4.93 -41.39 33.21
C ARG A 85 4.98 -42.25 34.49
N PRO A 86 3.86 -42.83 34.95
CA PRO A 86 2.50 -42.73 34.40
C PRO A 86 1.83 -41.35 34.66
N VAL A 87 1.28 -40.74 33.61
CA VAL A 87 0.83 -39.31 33.59
C VAL A 87 -0.25 -38.97 34.62
N TRP A 88 -1.16 -39.91 34.88
CA TRP A 88 -2.31 -39.72 35.77
C TRP A 88 -2.01 -40.00 37.25
N GLU A 89 -0.83 -40.53 37.55
CA GLU A 89 -0.39 -40.91 38.90
C GLU A 89 0.65 -39.94 39.48
N ASN A 90 1.28 -39.13 38.63
CA ASN A 90 2.34 -38.20 39.02
C ASN A 90 1.87 -36.75 38.94
N ASP A 91 2.42 -35.91 39.81
CA ASP A 91 2.17 -34.47 39.78
C ASP A 91 2.90 -33.76 38.64
N LYS A 92 2.45 -32.54 38.33
CA LYS A 92 3.11 -31.67 37.36
C LYS A 92 4.52 -31.34 37.84
N GLN A 93 5.49 -31.43 36.93
CA GLN A 93 6.87 -31.04 37.15
C GLN A 93 7.25 -29.91 36.21
N TRP A 94 7.96 -28.91 36.74
CA TRP A 94 8.55 -27.83 35.98
C TRP A 94 10.00 -28.16 35.68
N VAL A 95 10.47 -27.73 34.52
CA VAL A 95 11.85 -27.92 34.10
C VAL A 95 12.55 -26.60 33.85
N ASP A 96 13.89 -26.62 33.90
CA ASP A 96 14.77 -25.48 33.68
C ASP A 96 15.65 -25.63 32.43
N GLN A 97 15.56 -26.76 31.70
CA GLN A 97 16.44 -27.02 30.56
C GLN A 97 16.19 -26.02 29.42
N ILE A 98 17.26 -25.66 28.72
CA ILE A 98 17.23 -24.84 27.52
C ILE A 98 17.69 -25.68 26.34
N HIS A 99 16.83 -25.87 25.35
CA HIS A 99 17.15 -26.54 24.11
C HIS A 99 17.23 -25.52 22.98
N VAL A 100 18.27 -25.61 22.15
CA VAL A 100 18.48 -24.69 21.02
C VAL A 100 18.54 -25.47 19.72
N LEU A 101 17.61 -25.21 18.81
CA LEU A 101 17.59 -25.81 17.47
C LEU A 101 18.29 -24.86 16.50
N VAL A 102 19.38 -25.32 15.89
CA VAL A 102 20.16 -24.54 14.91
C VAL A 102 20.06 -25.13 13.52
N LYS A 103 20.14 -24.29 12.48
CA LYS A 103 20.18 -24.71 11.09
C LYS A 103 21.63 -24.89 10.61
N GLN A 104 22.01 -26.09 10.19
CA GLN A 104 23.34 -26.42 9.66
C GLN A 104 23.21 -27.07 8.28
N GLN A 105 23.71 -26.44 7.22
CA GLN A 105 23.76 -27.00 5.85
C GLN A 105 22.42 -27.63 5.38
N ALA A 106 21.29 -27.00 5.73
CA ALA A 106 19.90 -27.40 5.47
C ALA A 106 19.27 -28.44 6.43
N GLU A 107 20.00 -28.93 7.44
CA GLU A 107 19.46 -29.76 8.52
C GLU A 107 19.24 -28.95 9.80
N TYR A 108 18.30 -29.40 10.63
CA TYR A 108 18.03 -28.82 11.94
C TYR A 108 18.63 -29.72 13.02
N VAL A 109 19.47 -29.17 13.90
CA VAL A 109 20.21 -29.92 14.92
C VAL A 109 20.02 -29.30 16.29
N TRP A 110 19.64 -30.11 17.27
CA TRP A 110 19.52 -29.68 18.66
C TRP A 110 20.90 -29.51 19.33
N ARG A 111 21.03 -28.45 20.10
CA ARG A 111 22.15 -28.14 20.99
C ARG A 111 21.64 -27.93 22.41
N ASP A 112 22.47 -28.28 23.37
CA ASP A 112 22.23 -27.93 24.77
C ASP A 112 22.50 -26.44 24.98
N GLY A 113 21.47 -25.68 25.36
CA GLY A 113 21.56 -24.26 25.66
C GLY A 113 21.92 -23.96 27.11
N GLY A 114 21.97 -24.97 27.98
CA GLY A 114 22.17 -24.84 29.42
C GLY A 114 20.85 -24.90 30.20
N ARG A 115 20.75 -24.12 31.28
CA ARG A 115 19.61 -24.13 32.19
C ARG A 115 19.20 -22.71 32.59
N LEU A 116 17.91 -22.51 32.79
CA LEU A 116 17.33 -21.34 33.44
C LEU A 116 17.75 -21.30 34.91
N PRO A 117 17.70 -20.12 35.57
CA PRO A 117 18.03 -20.00 36.99
C PRO A 117 17.12 -20.81 37.92
N ARG A 118 15.93 -21.19 37.45
CA ARG A 118 14.94 -22.00 38.17
C ARG A 118 14.04 -22.74 37.18
N PRO A 119 13.41 -23.86 37.59
CA PRO A 119 12.34 -24.47 36.81
C PRO A 119 11.13 -23.54 36.72
N ILE A 120 10.63 -23.27 35.52
CA ILE A 120 9.56 -22.27 35.30
C ILE A 120 8.82 -22.54 33.98
N ALA A 121 7.53 -22.19 33.94
CA ALA A 121 6.67 -22.35 32.78
C ALA A 121 5.60 -21.26 32.71
N TYR A 122 4.81 -21.26 31.63
CA TYR A 122 3.58 -20.48 31.46
C TYR A 122 3.75 -18.95 31.57
N GLY A 123 4.95 -18.45 31.28
CA GLY A 123 5.18 -17.03 31.01
C GLY A 123 4.99 -16.70 29.53
N ALA A 124 5.01 -15.41 29.19
CA ALA A 124 5.01 -14.96 27.80
C ALA A 124 6.44 -14.88 27.24
N ALA A 125 6.60 -15.05 25.93
CA ALA A 125 7.88 -14.95 25.25
C ALA A 125 7.76 -14.17 23.93
N VAL A 126 8.68 -13.25 23.66
CA VAL A 126 8.78 -12.56 22.35
C VAL A 126 10.23 -12.48 21.86
N SER A 127 10.46 -12.82 20.60
CA SER A 127 11.76 -12.58 19.95
C SER A 127 11.98 -11.09 19.72
N THR A 128 13.13 -10.57 20.13
CA THR A 128 13.53 -9.17 19.94
C THR A 128 14.89 -9.08 19.25
N PRO A 129 15.27 -7.92 18.68
CA PRO A 129 16.63 -7.73 18.16
C PRO A 129 17.75 -7.90 19.20
N SER A 130 17.40 -7.90 20.49
CA SER A 130 18.32 -8.05 21.62
C SER A 130 18.29 -9.44 22.26
N GLY A 131 17.55 -10.39 21.72
CA GLY A 131 17.35 -11.73 22.29
C GLY A 131 15.89 -12.08 22.54
N LEU A 132 15.65 -13.26 23.10
CA LEU A 132 14.32 -13.73 23.47
C LEU A 132 13.92 -13.16 24.83
N LEU A 133 12.92 -12.29 24.86
CA LEU A 133 12.39 -11.69 26.09
C LEU A 133 11.37 -12.64 26.73
N CYS A 134 11.72 -13.17 27.90
CA CYS A 134 10.89 -14.04 28.74
C CYS A 134 10.25 -13.23 29.85
N ILE A 135 8.94 -13.37 30.04
CA ILE A 135 8.11 -12.47 30.85
C ILE A 135 7.22 -13.28 31.80
N GLY A 136 7.43 -13.12 33.10
CA GLY A 136 6.60 -13.73 34.14
C GLY A 136 6.72 -15.26 34.19
N GLY A 137 5.60 -15.95 34.39
CA GLY A 137 5.50 -17.39 34.52
C GLY A 137 5.29 -17.86 35.96
N ASN A 138 5.21 -19.17 36.16
CA ASN A 138 5.00 -19.77 37.47
C ASN A 138 5.72 -21.12 37.60
N ASP A 139 5.92 -21.53 38.85
CA ASP A 139 6.24 -22.90 39.23
C ASP A 139 5.08 -23.52 40.04
N ALA A 140 5.38 -24.55 40.83
CA ALA A 140 4.41 -25.22 41.69
C ALA A 140 3.94 -24.38 42.88
N GLU A 141 4.73 -23.38 43.29
CA GLU A 141 4.59 -22.68 44.56
C GLU A 141 4.10 -21.24 44.37
N GLN A 142 4.57 -20.56 43.31
CA GLN A 142 4.29 -19.13 43.12
C GLN A 142 4.29 -18.69 41.66
N VAL A 143 3.75 -17.49 41.45
CA VAL A 143 3.80 -16.76 40.19
C VAL A 143 4.92 -15.71 40.26
N TYR A 144 5.62 -15.50 39.16
CA TYR A 144 6.79 -14.63 39.07
C TYR A 144 6.50 -13.33 38.34
N SER A 145 7.14 -12.25 38.80
CA SER A 145 7.23 -10.97 38.08
C SER A 145 8.54 -10.81 37.31
N ASP A 146 9.45 -11.79 37.41
CA ASP A 146 10.76 -11.76 36.75
C ASP A 146 10.61 -11.59 35.23
N VAL A 147 11.48 -10.77 34.65
CA VAL A 147 11.62 -10.60 33.20
C VAL A 147 13.09 -10.72 32.87
N PHE A 148 13.43 -11.47 31.84
CA PHE A 148 14.82 -11.68 31.45
C PHE A 148 14.96 -11.95 29.94
N LEU A 149 16.11 -11.59 29.39
CA LEU A 149 16.50 -11.93 28.02
C LEU A 149 17.30 -13.22 28.01
N LEU A 150 16.99 -14.11 27.07
CA LEU A 150 17.83 -15.23 26.69
C LEU A 150 18.58 -14.87 25.40
N ARG A 151 19.91 -14.95 25.43
CA ARG A 151 20.77 -14.70 24.27
C ARG A 151 21.59 -15.93 23.91
N TRP A 152 21.54 -16.31 22.65
CA TRP A 152 22.31 -17.39 22.07
C TRP A 152 23.59 -16.85 21.41
N ASP A 153 24.76 -17.28 21.88
CA ASP A 153 26.07 -16.85 21.33
C ASP A 153 26.65 -17.81 20.28
N GLY A 154 25.89 -18.85 19.90
CA GLY A 154 26.37 -19.94 19.04
C GLY A 154 26.81 -21.18 19.82
N THR A 155 26.99 -21.09 21.13
CA THR A 155 27.43 -22.19 22.00
C THR A 155 26.59 -22.38 23.25
N LYS A 156 26.15 -21.30 23.91
CA LYS A 156 25.36 -21.34 25.14
C LYS A 156 24.32 -20.23 25.14
N VAL A 157 23.24 -20.44 25.90
CA VAL A 157 22.28 -19.39 26.21
C VAL A 157 22.68 -18.68 27.51
N THR A 158 22.73 -17.35 27.46
CA THR A 158 22.95 -16.48 28.63
C THR A 158 21.65 -15.81 29.03
N THR A 159 21.44 -15.67 30.35
CA THR A 159 20.28 -15.00 30.92
C THR A 159 20.66 -13.60 31.40
N ILE A 160 19.93 -12.58 30.95
CA ILE A 160 20.17 -11.18 31.30
C ILE A 160 18.92 -10.63 31.97
N PRO A 161 18.97 -10.21 33.25
CA PRO A 161 17.83 -9.62 33.94
C PRO A 161 17.32 -8.36 33.24
N CYS A 162 16.00 -8.18 33.22
CA CYS A 162 15.30 -7.01 32.69
C CYS A 162 14.38 -6.42 33.78
N PRO A 163 13.81 -5.21 33.58
CA PRO A 163 12.83 -4.65 34.49
C PRO A 163 11.68 -5.63 34.76
N ALA A 164 11.45 -5.94 36.03
CA ALA A 164 10.37 -6.83 36.45
C ALA A 164 8.99 -6.25 36.11
N LEU A 165 8.01 -7.13 35.90
CA LEU A 165 6.61 -6.75 35.72
C LEU A 165 6.10 -5.97 36.95
N PRO A 166 5.12 -5.05 36.78
CA PRO A 166 4.52 -4.33 37.89
C PRO A 166 3.85 -5.24 38.94
N ALA A 167 3.43 -6.44 38.54
CA ALA A 167 2.91 -7.50 39.40
C ALA A 167 3.27 -8.87 38.81
N PRO A 168 3.33 -9.95 39.62
CA PRO A 168 3.49 -11.31 39.11
C PRO A 168 2.42 -11.67 38.09
N CYS A 169 2.77 -12.42 37.04
CA CYS A 169 1.80 -12.83 36.03
C CYS A 169 2.21 -14.14 35.34
N CYS A 170 1.27 -15.08 35.23
CA CYS A 170 1.38 -16.25 34.36
C CYS A 170 0.15 -16.38 33.47
N TYR A 171 0.23 -17.24 32.44
CA TYR A 171 -0.81 -17.42 31.41
C TYR A 171 -1.21 -16.12 30.70
N CYS A 172 -0.31 -15.13 30.71
CA CYS A 172 -0.33 -13.96 29.84
C CYS A 172 0.31 -14.30 28.49
N GLN A 173 -0.02 -13.52 27.46
CA GLN A 173 0.73 -13.51 26.21
C GLN A 173 1.23 -12.11 25.90
N ALA A 174 2.21 -12.05 25.00
CA ALA A 174 2.87 -10.81 24.62
C ALA A 174 3.02 -10.70 23.10
N ALA A 175 3.02 -9.47 22.62
CA ALA A 175 3.33 -9.16 21.22
C ALA A 175 4.17 -7.88 21.14
N VAL A 176 4.88 -7.72 20.02
CA VAL A 176 5.73 -6.54 19.77
C VAL A 176 5.11 -5.72 18.64
N ILE A 177 4.99 -4.40 18.87
CA ILE A 177 4.65 -3.41 17.83
C ILE A 177 5.77 -2.38 17.80
N GLY A 178 6.43 -2.25 16.65
CA GLY A 178 7.61 -1.40 16.49
C GLY A 178 8.73 -1.79 17.47
N THR A 179 9.02 -0.92 18.43
CA THR A 179 10.05 -1.13 19.46
C THR A 179 9.46 -1.37 20.86
N THR A 180 8.15 -1.59 20.97
CA THR A 180 7.47 -1.75 22.26
C THR A 180 6.90 -3.17 22.38
N ALA A 181 7.23 -3.85 23.49
CA ALA A 181 6.58 -5.10 23.87
C ALA A 181 5.35 -4.81 24.72
N TYR A 182 4.24 -5.48 24.40
CA TYR A 182 2.98 -5.40 25.12
C TYR A 182 2.65 -6.75 25.75
N VAL A 183 2.23 -6.74 27.02
CA VAL A 183 1.82 -7.93 27.77
C VAL A 183 0.40 -7.72 28.23
N ALA A 184 -0.50 -8.65 27.90
CA ALA A 184 -1.92 -8.51 28.22
C ALA A 184 -2.45 -9.69 29.03
N CYS A 185 -3.34 -9.37 29.98
CA CYS A 185 -4.12 -10.31 30.79
C CYS A 185 -3.22 -11.30 31.58
N GLY A 186 -3.77 -12.44 31.96
CA GLY A 186 -3.09 -13.48 32.75
C GLY A 186 -3.70 -13.61 34.13
N GLN A 187 -2.97 -14.22 35.06
CA GLN A 187 -3.37 -14.35 36.46
C GLN A 187 -2.17 -14.13 37.39
N GLN A 188 -2.41 -13.56 38.57
CA GLN A 188 -1.35 -13.12 39.50
C GLN A 188 -0.97 -14.16 40.55
N ASP A 189 -1.85 -15.13 40.79
CA ASP A 189 -1.67 -16.26 41.69
C ASP A 189 -1.85 -17.58 40.93
N LEU A 190 -1.62 -18.72 41.58
CA LEU A 190 -1.79 -20.04 40.97
C LEU A 190 -3.27 -20.34 40.61
N GLY A 191 -4.23 -19.66 41.25
CA GLY A 191 -5.66 -19.81 41.02
C GLY A 191 -6.22 -18.84 39.98
N LEU A 192 -7.18 -19.30 39.18
CA LEU A 192 -7.86 -18.52 38.13
C LEU A 192 -8.70 -17.34 38.67
N GLU A 193 -8.97 -17.31 39.98
CA GLU A 193 -9.62 -16.19 40.70
C GLU A 193 -8.83 -14.89 40.58
N SER A 194 -7.50 -15.00 40.45
CA SER A 194 -6.57 -13.89 40.30
C SER A 194 -6.40 -13.43 38.84
N ALA A 195 -7.27 -13.89 37.93
CA ALA A 195 -7.27 -13.46 36.54
C ALA A 195 -7.38 -11.93 36.42
N THR A 196 -6.66 -11.34 35.47
CA THR A 196 -6.57 -9.88 35.29
C THR A 196 -7.05 -9.41 33.93
N ASN A 197 -7.19 -8.11 33.76
CA ASN A 197 -7.40 -7.45 32.48
C ASN A 197 -6.29 -6.43 32.19
N THR A 198 -5.12 -6.59 32.82
CA THR A 198 -4.02 -5.62 32.75
C THR A 198 -3.38 -5.59 31.38
N LEU A 199 -2.94 -4.40 30.96
CA LEU A 199 -2.09 -4.19 29.79
C LEU A 199 -0.84 -3.42 30.22
N TRP A 200 0.33 -4.00 29.98
CA TRP A 200 1.62 -3.38 30.27
C TRP A 200 2.45 -3.23 28.99
N ALA A 201 3.26 -2.16 28.92
CA ALA A 201 4.15 -1.89 27.81
C ALA A 201 5.59 -1.63 28.27
N LEU A 202 6.56 -2.15 27.52
CA LEU A 202 7.99 -1.95 27.74
C LEU A 202 8.66 -1.47 26.45
N ASP A 203 9.40 -0.36 26.53
CA ASP A 203 10.21 0.14 25.42
C ASP A 203 11.53 -0.65 25.32
N LEU A 204 11.65 -1.45 24.28
CA LEU A 204 12.79 -2.35 24.07
C LEU A 204 14.09 -1.59 23.76
N THR A 205 14.02 -0.35 23.30
CA THR A 205 15.23 0.45 22.98
C THR A 205 16.01 0.85 24.23
N LYS A 206 15.35 0.83 25.39
CA LYS A 206 15.91 1.26 26.68
C LYS A 206 16.43 0.11 27.53
N LEU A 207 16.34 -1.13 27.04
CA LEU A 207 16.82 -2.32 27.75
C LEU A 207 18.34 -2.30 27.98
N SER A 208 19.10 -1.59 27.16
CA SER A 208 20.56 -1.43 27.28
C SER A 208 20.99 -0.22 28.10
N GLU A 209 20.06 0.61 28.60
CA GLU A 209 20.39 1.75 29.45
C GLU A 209 20.88 1.30 30.83
N THR A 210 21.74 2.10 31.48
CA THR A 210 22.29 1.78 32.80
C THR A 210 21.23 1.68 33.89
N VAL A 211 20.08 2.34 33.70
CA VAL A 211 18.86 2.20 34.51
C VAL A 211 17.69 1.96 33.55
N PRO A 212 17.37 0.70 33.23
CA PRO A 212 16.31 0.42 32.27
C PRO A 212 14.95 0.89 32.81
N GLN A 213 14.13 1.47 31.93
CA GLN A 213 12.84 2.04 32.32
C GLN A 213 11.85 0.96 32.77
N PRO A 214 11.01 1.23 33.78
CA PRO A 214 10.00 0.29 34.24
C PRO A 214 8.88 0.13 33.20
N TRP A 215 8.14 -0.96 33.33
CA TRP A 215 6.91 -1.19 32.57
C TRP A 215 5.88 -0.09 32.80
N LYS A 216 5.25 0.37 31.72
CA LYS A 216 4.15 1.33 31.76
C LYS A 216 2.82 0.60 31.82
N SER A 217 1.95 0.97 32.76
CA SER A 217 0.56 0.52 32.76
C SER A 217 -0.27 1.34 31.77
N LEU A 218 -1.04 0.63 30.94
CA LEU A 218 -1.93 1.18 29.93
C LEU A 218 -3.40 0.93 30.33
N PRO A 219 -4.38 1.55 29.65
CA PRO A 219 -5.79 1.28 29.93
C PRO A 219 -6.06 -0.24 29.90
N PRO A 220 -6.67 -0.80 30.96
CA PRO A 220 -6.94 -2.22 31.02
C PRO A 220 -7.93 -2.63 29.93
N LEU A 221 -7.87 -3.90 29.54
CA LEU A 221 -8.83 -4.51 28.62
C LEU A 221 -10.25 -4.33 29.16
N PRO A 222 -11.19 -3.75 28.38
CA PRO A 222 -12.56 -3.63 28.80
C PRO A 222 -13.24 -4.99 28.92
N GLY A 223 -14.20 -5.11 29.84
CA GLY A 223 -14.91 -6.35 30.09
C GLY A 223 -14.28 -7.19 31.21
N PRO A 224 -14.61 -8.49 31.29
CA PRO A 224 -14.20 -9.34 32.40
C PRO A 224 -12.69 -9.63 32.37
N THR A 225 -12.13 -9.89 33.55
CA THR A 225 -10.75 -10.36 33.71
C THR A 225 -10.58 -11.73 33.07
N ARG A 226 -9.36 -12.12 32.68
CA ARG A 226 -9.11 -13.39 31.98
C ARG A 226 -7.65 -13.82 32.06
N ALA A 227 -7.46 -15.13 32.04
CA ALA A 227 -6.18 -15.76 31.74
C ALA A 227 -6.34 -16.60 30.46
N PHE A 228 -5.21 -17.09 29.91
CA PHE A 228 -5.21 -17.95 28.73
C PHE A 228 -5.78 -17.29 27.47
N ALA A 229 -5.85 -15.96 27.42
CA ALA A 229 -6.24 -15.22 26.23
C ALA A 229 -5.12 -15.26 25.18
N LEU A 230 -5.49 -15.18 23.92
CA LEU A 230 -4.54 -15.11 22.82
C LEU A 230 -4.23 -13.64 22.53
N VAL A 231 -2.96 -13.32 22.26
CA VAL A 231 -2.50 -11.96 21.99
C VAL A 231 -1.67 -11.93 20.71
N ALA A 232 -2.03 -11.07 19.76
CA ALA A 232 -1.29 -10.89 18.52
C ALA A 232 -1.20 -9.42 18.10
N ALA A 233 -0.11 -9.06 17.44
CA ALA A 233 0.03 -7.77 16.76
C ALA A 233 -0.30 -7.93 15.27
N GLN A 234 -1.13 -7.04 14.73
CA GLN A 234 -1.44 -6.98 13.31
C GLN A 234 -1.95 -5.59 12.89
N HIS A 235 -1.71 -5.21 11.63
CA HIS A 235 -2.23 -3.98 11.05
C HIS A 235 -3.75 -4.03 10.90
N ASP A 236 -4.45 -2.94 11.20
CA ASP A 236 -5.92 -2.86 11.20
C ASP A 236 -6.51 -2.15 9.97
N GLY A 237 -5.66 -1.77 9.02
CA GLY A 237 -6.02 -0.94 7.85
C GLY A 237 -5.56 0.52 7.99
N PHE A 238 -5.25 0.97 9.20
CA PHE A 238 -4.67 2.27 9.49
C PHE A 238 -3.30 2.17 10.17
N ARG A 239 -3.17 1.32 11.19
CA ARG A 239 -1.96 1.16 12.02
C ARG A 239 -1.83 -0.25 12.56
N ASP A 240 -0.61 -0.59 12.99
CA ASP A 240 -0.36 -1.79 13.79
C ASP A 240 -1.07 -1.69 15.15
N SER A 241 -1.87 -2.71 15.46
CA SER A 241 -2.67 -2.79 16.68
C SER A 241 -2.48 -4.12 17.40
N LEU A 242 -2.77 -4.13 18.70
CA LEU A 242 -2.78 -5.36 19.51
C LEU A 242 -4.19 -5.95 19.52
N TYR A 243 -4.31 -7.26 19.37
CA TYR A 243 -5.56 -8.00 19.45
C TYR A 243 -5.51 -8.96 20.63
N VAL A 244 -6.55 -8.96 21.46
CA VAL A 244 -6.77 -9.92 22.55
C VAL A 244 -8.02 -10.73 22.23
N ILE A 245 -7.89 -12.05 22.19
CA ILE A 245 -8.92 -12.98 21.72
C ILE A 245 -9.20 -14.00 22.81
N GLY A 246 -10.47 -14.08 23.21
CA GLY A 246 -11.00 -15.14 24.07
C GLY A 246 -10.37 -15.21 25.46
N GLY A 247 -10.06 -16.43 25.90
CA GLY A 247 -9.58 -16.74 27.24
C GLY A 247 -10.69 -17.20 28.21
N ARG A 248 -10.33 -17.37 29.48
CA ARG A 248 -11.27 -17.81 30.52
C ARG A 248 -10.99 -17.16 31.86
N ARG A 249 -11.96 -17.24 32.76
CA ARG A 249 -11.85 -16.82 34.17
C ARG A 249 -12.69 -17.70 35.08
N LEU A 250 -12.57 -17.48 36.39
CA LEU A 250 -13.52 -18.02 37.36
C LEU A 250 -14.58 -16.96 37.70
N GLU A 251 -15.85 -17.36 37.65
CA GLU A 251 -16.99 -16.56 38.08
C GLU A 251 -17.90 -17.41 38.97
N ALA A 252 -18.15 -16.95 40.20
CA ALA A 252 -18.98 -17.66 41.18
C ALA A 252 -18.59 -19.15 41.40
N GLY A 253 -17.29 -19.48 41.31
CA GLY A 253 -16.78 -20.83 41.48
C GLY A 253 -16.86 -21.72 40.23
N ALA A 254 -17.36 -21.21 39.10
CA ALA A 254 -17.41 -21.93 37.82
C ALA A 254 -16.55 -21.24 36.75
N ALA A 255 -16.04 -22.01 35.78
CA ALA A 255 -15.30 -21.45 34.66
C ALA A 255 -16.24 -20.68 33.72
N GLN A 256 -15.90 -19.42 33.43
CA GLN A 256 -16.53 -18.63 32.38
C GLN A 256 -15.58 -18.55 31.18
N PHE A 257 -16.12 -18.90 30.01
CA PHE A 257 -15.40 -18.91 28.73
C PHE A 257 -15.75 -17.68 27.91
N LEU A 258 -14.75 -17.06 27.28
CA LEU A 258 -14.90 -15.78 26.61
C LEU A 258 -14.63 -15.94 25.12
N ARG A 259 -15.48 -15.31 24.30
CA ARG A 259 -15.35 -15.30 22.83
C ARG A 259 -15.06 -13.91 22.27
N ASP A 260 -15.09 -12.89 23.11
CA ASP A 260 -14.90 -11.52 22.71
C ASP A 260 -13.49 -11.27 22.17
N VAL A 261 -13.42 -10.41 21.17
CA VAL A 261 -12.18 -9.94 20.58
C VAL A 261 -12.08 -8.44 20.76
N TRP A 262 -10.92 -8.00 21.22
CA TRP A 262 -10.63 -6.59 21.48
C TRP A 262 -9.37 -6.17 20.76
N ARG A 263 -9.43 -5.00 20.13
CA ARG A 263 -8.28 -4.34 19.50
C ARG A 263 -7.86 -3.14 20.33
N TYR A 264 -6.61 -3.07 20.74
CA TYR A 264 -5.98 -1.89 21.33
C TYR A 264 -5.12 -1.18 20.28
N GLU A 265 -5.37 0.12 20.08
CA GLU A 265 -4.60 0.98 19.19
C GLU A 265 -3.61 1.82 20.03
N PRO A 266 -2.28 1.55 19.96
CA PRO A 266 -1.34 2.16 20.89
C PRO A 266 -1.22 3.68 20.83
N MET A 267 -1.42 4.32 19.67
CA MET A 267 -1.26 5.77 19.55
C MET A 267 -2.48 6.53 20.07
N ALA A 268 -3.71 6.07 19.79
CA ALA A 268 -4.93 6.61 20.40
C ALA A 268 -5.08 6.19 21.87
N ASN A 269 -4.39 5.13 22.31
CA ASN A 269 -4.49 4.59 23.66
C ASN A 269 -5.94 4.17 23.98
N GLU A 270 -6.59 3.50 23.01
CA GLU A 270 -8.00 3.14 23.05
C GLU A 270 -8.25 1.68 22.68
N TRP A 271 -9.27 1.08 23.32
CA TRP A 271 -9.77 -0.24 23.02
C TRP A 271 -11.04 -0.18 22.17
N LYS A 272 -11.16 -1.06 21.18
CA LYS A 272 -12.36 -1.24 20.36
C LYS A 272 -12.74 -2.72 20.30
N ARG A 273 -13.99 -3.04 20.62
CA ARG A 273 -14.53 -4.39 20.46
C ARG A 273 -14.63 -4.75 18.97
N ARG A 274 -14.35 -6.00 18.65
CA ARG A 274 -14.37 -6.59 17.30
C ARG A 274 -15.32 -7.77 17.24
N ARG A 275 -15.50 -8.38 16.06
CA ARG A 275 -16.33 -9.57 15.92
C ARG A 275 -15.82 -10.71 16.81
N ASP A 276 -16.70 -11.19 17.68
CA ASP A 276 -16.44 -12.32 18.57
C ASP A 276 -15.96 -13.55 17.77
N ALA A 277 -15.07 -14.34 18.37
CA ALA A 277 -14.59 -15.59 17.81
C ALA A 277 -15.75 -16.60 17.63
N PRO A 278 -15.70 -17.46 16.59
CA PRO A 278 -16.78 -18.40 16.29
C PRO A 278 -17.03 -19.42 17.43
N ARG A 279 -16.00 -19.69 18.24
CA ARG A 279 -16.05 -20.50 19.46
C ARG A 279 -15.15 -19.89 20.54
N ASN A 280 -15.20 -20.40 21.77
CA ASN A 280 -14.18 -20.06 22.75
C ASN A 280 -12.82 -20.54 22.26
N ILE A 281 -11.79 -19.73 22.48
CA ILE A 281 -10.41 -20.09 22.19
C ILE A 281 -9.61 -19.65 23.40
N MET A 282 -8.97 -20.62 24.05
CA MET A 282 -8.12 -20.37 25.20
C MET A 282 -6.85 -21.19 25.12
N ALA A 283 -5.78 -20.67 25.70
CA ALA A 283 -4.47 -21.30 25.75
C ALA A 283 -3.89 -21.64 24.36
N GLY A 284 -4.44 -21.08 23.29
CA GLY A 284 -3.96 -21.26 21.93
C GLY A 284 -2.88 -20.25 21.57
N GLU A 285 -2.46 -20.27 20.31
CA GLU A 285 -1.47 -19.32 19.80
C GLU A 285 -2.04 -18.51 18.64
N ALA A 286 -1.92 -17.19 18.75
CA ALA A 286 -2.26 -16.24 17.70
C ALA A 286 -0.99 -15.63 17.13
N ILE A 287 -0.90 -15.56 15.80
CA ILE A 287 0.22 -14.92 15.13
C ILE A 287 -0.28 -14.16 13.90
N GLY A 288 0.22 -12.93 13.70
CA GLY A 288 -0.07 -12.18 12.49
C GLY A 288 0.37 -12.96 11.24
N MET A 289 -0.28 -12.74 10.11
CA MET A 289 0.11 -13.28 8.81
C MET A 289 -0.24 -12.28 7.71
N GLY A 290 0.68 -12.12 6.74
CA GLY A 290 0.57 -11.08 5.73
C GLY A 290 0.40 -9.70 6.36
N GLN A 291 -0.40 -8.84 5.73
CA GLN A 291 -0.68 -7.49 6.24
C GLN A 291 -1.91 -7.39 7.14
N SER A 292 -2.83 -8.36 7.16
CA SER A 292 -4.15 -8.16 7.82
C SER A 292 -4.78 -9.43 8.40
N HIS A 293 -4.06 -10.56 8.46
CA HIS A 293 -4.61 -11.79 9.04
C HIS A 293 -4.00 -12.09 10.40
N ILE A 294 -4.77 -12.68 11.30
CA ILE A 294 -4.28 -13.33 12.51
C ILE A 294 -4.65 -14.79 12.37
N LEU A 295 -3.64 -15.65 12.35
CA LEU A 295 -3.82 -17.10 12.36
C LEU A 295 -3.89 -17.58 13.79
N ILE A 296 -4.88 -18.42 14.06
CA ILE A 296 -5.04 -19.15 15.31
C ILE A 296 -4.63 -20.60 15.04
N LEU A 297 -3.48 -21.00 15.58
CA LEU A 297 -2.80 -22.25 15.21
C LEU A 297 -2.96 -23.37 16.25
N GLY A 298 -3.95 -23.24 17.12
CA GLY A 298 -4.24 -24.15 18.22
C GLY A 298 -5.13 -23.48 19.26
N GLY A 299 -5.50 -24.21 20.29
CA GLY A 299 -6.33 -23.70 21.38
C GLY A 299 -7.37 -24.72 21.84
N ALA A 300 -7.75 -24.60 23.11
CA ALA A 300 -8.85 -25.33 23.69
C ALA A 300 -10.15 -24.52 23.56
N ASP A 301 -11.28 -25.21 23.49
CA ASP A 301 -12.62 -24.65 23.64
C ASP A 301 -13.28 -25.17 24.93
N GLU A 302 -14.55 -24.88 25.13
CA GLU A 302 -15.32 -25.35 26.29
C GLU A 302 -15.64 -26.86 26.25
N SER A 303 -15.36 -27.55 25.13
CA SER A 303 -15.75 -28.95 24.97
C SER A 303 -14.94 -29.87 25.89
N ASN A 304 -15.65 -30.77 26.58
CA ASN A 304 -15.07 -31.73 27.53
C ASN A 304 -14.27 -31.10 28.69
N PHE A 305 -14.41 -29.80 28.93
CA PHE A 305 -13.63 -29.09 29.94
C PHE A 305 -13.73 -29.75 31.32
N ASP A 306 -14.95 -30.06 31.76
CA ASP A 306 -15.23 -30.67 33.06
C ASP A 306 -15.09 -32.22 33.06
N ASN A 307 -14.90 -32.84 31.90
CA ASN A 307 -14.85 -34.31 31.75
C ASN A 307 -13.42 -34.87 31.68
N SER A 308 -12.41 -34.03 31.89
CA SER A 308 -11.00 -34.39 31.70
C SER A 308 -10.55 -35.58 32.57
N ASP A 309 -10.96 -35.59 33.85
CA ASP A 309 -10.58 -36.63 34.81
C ASP A 309 -11.33 -37.96 34.60
N GLU A 310 -12.50 -37.91 33.98
CA GLU A 310 -13.27 -39.10 33.61
C GLU A 310 -12.72 -39.74 32.33
N LEU A 311 -12.48 -38.93 31.31
CA LEU A 311 -12.03 -39.40 30.00
C LEU A 311 -10.58 -39.88 30.01
N LYS A 312 -9.70 -39.23 30.78
CA LYS A 312 -8.27 -39.54 30.86
C LYS A 312 -7.63 -39.79 29.48
N ASP A 313 -7.13 -41.02 29.26
CA ASP A 313 -6.51 -41.43 28.02
C ASP A 313 -7.49 -41.63 26.85
N GLN A 314 -8.78 -41.53 27.09
CA GLN A 314 -9.83 -41.52 26.06
C GLN A 314 -10.22 -40.09 25.65
N HIS A 315 -9.64 -39.05 26.27
CA HIS A 315 -9.92 -37.66 25.90
C HIS A 315 -9.50 -37.40 24.43
N PRO A 316 -10.40 -36.87 23.57
CA PRO A 316 -10.16 -36.72 22.12
C PRO A 316 -9.11 -35.65 21.77
N GLY A 317 -8.68 -34.88 22.77
CA GLY A 317 -7.80 -33.71 22.61
C GLY A 317 -8.56 -32.45 22.27
N PHE A 318 -7.85 -31.45 21.76
CA PHE A 318 -8.41 -30.14 21.43
C PHE A 318 -8.86 -30.07 19.95
N PRO A 319 -9.74 -29.13 19.57
CA PRO A 319 -10.28 -29.03 18.21
C PRO A 319 -9.21 -28.93 17.12
N ARG A 320 -9.24 -29.81 16.11
CA ARG A 320 -8.19 -29.86 15.07
C ARG A 320 -8.48 -28.98 13.86
N GLU A 321 -8.67 -27.69 14.10
CA GLU A 321 -8.90 -26.67 13.07
C GLU A 321 -8.14 -25.39 13.40
N ALA A 322 -7.43 -24.85 12.40
CA ALA A 322 -6.85 -23.52 12.46
C ALA A 322 -7.89 -22.50 12.01
N LEU A 323 -7.91 -21.32 12.64
CA LEU A 323 -8.78 -20.22 12.25
C LEU A 323 -7.96 -19.05 11.69
N SER A 324 -8.59 -18.28 10.82
CA SER A 324 -8.07 -17.04 10.27
C SER A 324 -9.02 -15.91 10.63
N TYR A 325 -8.48 -14.85 11.24
CA TYR A 325 -9.23 -13.63 11.51
C TYR A 325 -8.66 -12.48 10.68
N HIS A 326 -9.50 -11.83 9.88
CA HIS A 326 -9.08 -10.72 9.04
C HIS A 326 -9.44 -9.36 9.69
N THR A 327 -8.42 -8.56 9.96
CA THR A 327 -8.50 -7.36 10.81
C THR A 327 -9.20 -6.18 10.14
N ILE A 328 -9.20 -6.10 8.81
CA ILE A 328 -9.87 -5.02 8.07
C ILE A 328 -11.37 -5.31 7.91
N THR A 329 -11.74 -6.51 7.47
CA THR A 329 -13.15 -6.89 7.20
C THR A 329 -13.88 -7.37 8.44
N ASP A 330 -13.17 -7.50 9.58
CA ASP A 330 -13.73 -7.96 10.85
C ASP A 330 -14.38 -9.34 10.75
N SER A 331 -13.76 -10.27 10.00
CA SER A 331 -14.36 -11.55 9.62
C SER A 331 -13.49 -12.74 9.98
N TRP A 332 -14.15 -13.86 10.28
CA TRP A 332 -13.51 -15.14 10.59
C TRP A 332 -13.70 -16.12 9.44
N SER A 333 -12.68 -16.94 9.18
CA SER A 333 -12.75 -18.08 8.28
C SER A 333 -11.89 -19.24 8.79
N SER A 334 -12.09 -20.43 8.24
CA SER A 334 -11.21 -21.57 8.51
C SER A 334 -9.88 -21.38 7.79
N ALA A 335 -8.76 -21.71 8.43
CA ALA A 335 -7.43 -21.77 7.84
C ALA A 335 -7.02 -23.20 7.41
N GLY A 336 -7.90 -24.18 7.62
CA GLY A 336 -7.68 -25.58 7.31
C GLY A 336 -7.50 -26.46 8.55
N ALA A 337 -7.37 -27.77 8.31
CA ALA A 337 -7.14 -28.74 9.38
C ALA A 337 -5.72 -28.62 9.95
N ILE A 338 -5.56 -28.97 11.23
CA ILE A 338 -4.25 -29.06 11.88
C ILE A 338 -3.94 -30.52 12.22
N PRO A 339 -2.70 -31.00 11.94
CA PRO A 339 -2.33 -32.40 12.18
C PRO A 339 -2.38 -32.73 13.67
N GLU A 340 -1.94 -31.79 14.50
CA GLU A 340 -1.89 -31.88 15.97
C GLU A 340 -2.20 -30.50 16.55
N ASN A 341 -3.24 -30.39 17.39
CA ASN A 341 -3.52 -29.15 18.12
C ASN A 341 -2.64 -29.13 19.37
N VAL A 342 -1.84 -28.09 19.52
CA VAL A 342 -1.08 -27.82 20.74
C VAL A 342 -1.58 -26.54 21.41
N VAL A 343 -1.70 -26.60 22.73
CA VAL A 343 -2.02 -25.47 23.60
C VAL A 343 -0.85 -25.17 24.53
N THR A 344 -0.84 -23.96 25.10
CA THR A 344 0.19 -23.45 26.01
C THR A 344 1.58 -23.52 25.37
N THR A 345 1.81 -22.80 24.28
CA THR A 345 3.13 -22.68 23.67
C THR A 345 3.32 -21.24 23.20
N THR A 346 4.14 -20.98 22.19
CA THR A 346 4.25 -19.67 21.54
C THR A 346 4.59 -19.92 20.08
N ALA A 347 3.79 -19.39 19.17
CA ALA A 347 4.11 -19.44 17.74
C ALA A 347 5.25 -18.46 17.42
N VAL A 348 6.32 -18.95 16.77
CA VAL A 348 7.54 -18.18 16.51
C VAL A 348 7.78 -18.04 15.02
N ARG A 349 8.23 -16.87 14.55
CA ARG A 349 8.72 -16.72 13.17
C ARG A 349 10.18 -17.15 13.08
N TRP A 350 10.48 -18.09 12.19
CA TRP A 350 11.86 -18.52 11.90
C TRP A 350 11.98 -18.98 10.45
N ASP A 351 13.04 -18.55 9.74
CA ASP A 351 13.36 -19.05 8.38
C ASP A 351 12.19 -18.96 7.38
N GLY A 352 11.46 -17.84 7.42
CA GLY A 352 10.30 -17.59 6.56
C GLY A 352 9.07 -18.46 6.86
N ALA A 353 9.07 -19.21 7.96
CA ALA A 353 7.97 -20.05 8.42
C ALA A 353 7.49 -19.65 9.81
N ILE A 354 6.33 -20.18 10.20
CA ILE A 354 5.85 -20.16 11.58
C ILE A 354 6.25 -21.50 12.21
N ILE A 355 6.85 -21.45 13.38
CA ILE A 355 7.26 -22.62 14.15
C ILE A 355 6.39 -22.72 15.39
N LEU A 356 5.86 -23.91 15.63
CA LEU A 356 5.04 -24.21 16.81
C LEU A 356 5.78 -25.27 17.64
N PRO A 357 6.44 -24.86 18.73
CA PRO A 357 7.33 -25.74 19.48
C PRO A 357 6.62 -26.40 20.68
N SER A 358 6.47 -27.72 20.68
CA SER A 358 5.91 -28.48 21.81
C SER A 358 4.56 -27.91 22.29
N GLY A 359 4.12 -28.30 23.48
CA GLY A 359 2.84 -27.90 24.06
C GLY A 359 2.03 -29.08 24.57
N GLU A 360 0.77 -28.83 24.89
CA GLU A 360 -0.18 -29.81 25.39
C GLU A 360 -1.21 -30.17 24.30
N ILE A 361 -1.42 -31.47 24.06
CA ILE A 361 -2.31 -31.98 22.99
C ILE A 361 -3.67 -32.44 23.52
N ARG A 362 -3.73 -32.70 24.83
CA ARG A 362 -4.93 -33.01 25.62
C ARG A 362 -4.57 -32.89 27.11
N PRO A 363 -5.55 -32.84 28.02
CA PRO A 363 -5.30 -32.71 29.46
C PRO A 363 -4.17 -33.64 29.94
N ARG A 364 -3.14 -33.06 30.54
CA ARG A 364 -1.97 -33.76 31.10
C ARG A 364 -1.06 -34.47 30.08
N VAL A 365 -1.21 -34.31 28.77
CA VAL A 365 -0.33 -34.96 27.78
C VAL A 365 0.32 -33.95 26.85
N ARG A 366 1.65 -33.95 26.83
CA ARG A 366 2.47 -33.05 26.03
C ARG A 366 3.04 -33.78 24.83
N THR A 367 3.51 -32.99 23.88
CA THR A 367 4.13 -33.48 22.65
C THR A 367 5.56 -32.96 22.52
N PRO A 368 6.54 -33.80 22.16
CA PRO A 368 7.86 -33.32 21.79
C PRO A 368 7.87 -32.77 20.34
N HIS A 369 6.81 -32.93 19.57
CA HIS A 369 6.79 -32.53 18.17
C HIS A 369 6.97 -31.02 18.00
N ILE A 370 7.66 -30.65 16.94
CA ILE A 370 7.89 -29.27 16.52
C ILE A 370 7.34 -29.12 15.11
N TRP A 371 6.41 -28.19 14.90
CA TRP A 371 5.76 -28.00 13.61
C TRP A 371 6.30 -26.77 12.90
N ARG A 372 6.78 -26.94 11.67
CA ARG A 372 7.06 -25.87 10.71
C ARG A 372 5.86 -25.69 9.79
N ILE A 373 5.32 -24.47 9.79
CA ILE A 373 4.10 -24.10 9.10
C ILE A 373 4.45 -23.07 8.05
N THR A 374 4.15 -23.37 6.79
CA THR A 374 4.32 -22.44 5.67
C THR A 374 3.01 -22.24 4.95
N PRO A 375 2.64 -21.00 4.59
CA PRO A 375 1.44 -20.79 3.81
C PRO A 375 1.56 -21.42 2.41
N ILE A 376 0.44 -21.88 1.89
CA ILE A 376 0.34 -22.42 0.52
C ILE A 376 0.07 -21.23 -0.40
N ALA A 377 1.08 -20.86 -1.20
CA ALA A 377 0.89 -19.86 -2.25
C ALA A 377 -0.03 -20.42 -3.34
N SER A 378 -0.99 -19.62 -3.80
CA SER A 378 -1.93 -20.02 -4.84
C SER A 378 -1.24 -20.35 -6.17
N ASP A 379 -1.69 -21.41 -6.84
CA ASP A 379 -1.31 -21.71 -8.23
C ASP A 379 -1.70 -20.56 -9.16
N LYS A 380 -0.73 -20.11 -9.95
CA LYS A 380 -0.90 -18.99 -10.89
C LYS A 380 -1.27 -19.54 -12.26
N SER A 381 -2.56 -19.58 -12.60
CA SER A 381 -3.01 -19.83 -13.97
C SER A 381 -3.83 -18.66 -14.48
N PHE A 382 -3.33 -17.98 -15.51
CA PHE A 382 -4.07 -16.91 -16.17
C PHE A 382 -5.02 -17.44 -17.24
N GLY A 383 -4.74 -18.61 -17.82
CA GLY A 383 -5.52 -19.17 -18.92
C GLY A 383 -5.26 -18.50 -20.28
N THR A 384 -5.34 -19.28 -21.35
CA THR A 384 -4.99 -18.86 -22.72
C THR A 384 -5.85 -17.72 -23.23
N LEU A 385 -7.16 -17.72 -22.94
CA LEU A 385 -8.08 -16.67 -23.40
C LEU A 385 -7.72 -15.30 -22.82
N ASN A 386 -7.34 -15.24 -21.54
CA ASN A 386 -6.91 -14.00 -20.91
C ASN A 386 -5.61 -13.46 -21.55
N TYR A 387 -4.65 -14.33 -21.85
CA TYR A 387 -3.46 -13.94 -22.60
C TYR A 387 -3.79 -13.41 -23.99
N LEU A 388 -4.69 -14.05 -24.74
CA LEU A 388 -5.10 -13.58 -26.06
C LEU A 388 -5.69 -12.16 -26.01
N VAL A 389 -6.57 -11.89 -25.04
CA VAL A 389 -7.16 -10.55 -24.85
C VAL A 389 -6.08 -9.53 -24.48
N LEU A 390 -5.20 -9.86 -23.53
CA LEU A 390 -4.11 -8.98 -23.12
C LEU A 390 -3.17 -8.65 -24.29
N PHE A 391 -2.67 -9.66 -25.00
CA PHE A 391 -1.75 -9.43 -26.12
C PHE A 391 -2.43 -8.75 -27.31
N ALA A 392 -3.71 -9.02 -27.58
CA ALA A 392 -4.46 -8.28 -28.59
C ALA A 392 -4.53 -6.78 -28.25
N TYR A 393 -4.80 -6.43 -26.99
CA TYR A 393 -4.74 -5.05 -26.51
C TYR A 393 -3.33 -4.45 -26.68
N LEU A 394 -2.29 -5.14 -26.21
CA LEU A 394 -0.91 -4.65 -26.26
C LEU A 394 -0.43 -4.42 -27.71
N LEU A 395 -0.75 -5.33 -28.62
CA LEU A 395 -0.42 -5.19 -30.05
C LEU A 395 -1.21 -4.05 -30.69
N ALA A 396 -2.48 -3.83 -30.30
CA ALA A 396 -3.26 -2.70 -30.77
C ALA A 396 -2.59 -1.36 -30.39
N MET A 397 -2.04 -1.24 -29.17
CA MET A 397 -1.34 -0.03 -28.72
C MET A 397 -0.07 0.23 -29.54
N VAL A 398 0.71 -0.81 -29.82
CA VAL A 398 1.88 -0.70 -30.72
C VAL A 398 1.43 -0.27 -32.12
N GLY A 399 0.33 -0.83 -32.64
CA GLY A 399 -0.25 -0.47 -33.93
C GLY A 399 -0.62 1.01 -34.03
N VAL A 400 -1.20 1.59 -32.98
CA VAL A 400 -1.48 3.04 -32.89
C VAL A 400 -0.18 3.85 -32.99
N GLY A 401 0.86 3.46 -32.25
CA GLY A 401 2.17 4.10 -32.32
C GLY A 401 2.79 4.10 -33.71
N VAL A 402 2.78 2.94 -34.38
CA VAL A 402 3.30 2.78 -35.75
C VAL A 402 2.53 3.63 -36.75
N TYR A 403 1.21 3.74 -36.58
CA TYR A 403 0.37 4.57 -37.44
C TYR A 403 0.76 6.05 -37.35
N PHE A 404 0.84 6.61 -36.14
CA PHE A 404 1.18 8.03 -35.93
C PHE A 404 2.66 8.34 -36.19
N ALA A 405 3.56 7.36 -36.07
CA ALA A 405 4.97 7.55 -36.42
C ALA A 405 5.18 8.04 -37.86
N ARG A 406 4.31 7.63 -38.79
CA ARG A 406 4.35 8.05 -40.20
C ARG A 406 3.91 9.49 -40.41
N LEU A 407 3.26 10.11 -39.42
CA LEU A 407 2.73 11.46 -39.49
C LEU A 407 3.69 12.51 -38.92
N ASN A 408 4.66 12.12 -38.08
CA ASN A 408 5.61 13.02 -37.45
C ASN A 408 6.76 13.43 -38.39
N LYS A 409 6.77 14.67 -38.87
CA LYS A 409 7.79 15.18 -39.81
C LYS A 409 8.83 16.09 -39.17
N ASN A 410 8.49 16.79 -38.09
CA ASN A 410 9.34 17.77 -37.40
C ASN A 410 9.13 17.73 -35.87
N THR A 411 9.83 18.60 -35.14
CA THR A 411 9.73 18.64 -33.67
C THR A 411 8.37 19.12 -33.16
N ASP A 412 7.68 19.98 -33.90
CA ASP A 412 6.34 20.47 -33.56
C ASP A 412 5.27 19.38 -33.65
N ASP A 413 5.32 18.53 -34.68
CA ASP A 413 4.48 17.33 -34.76
C ASP A 413 4.76 16.38 -33.58
N PHE A 414 6.04 16.17 -33.25
CA PHE A 414 6.44 15.22 -32.21
C PHE A 414 6.11 15.69 -30.78
N PHE A 415 6.19 16.99 -30.50
CA PHE A 415 5.96 17.56 -29.17
C PHE A 415 4.57 18.16 -28.97
N ARG A 416 3.97 18.74 -30.00
CA ARG A 416 2.68 19.45 -29.92
C ARG A 416 1.58 18.83 -30.79
N GLY A 417 1.88 17.78 -31.56
CA GLY A 417 0.94 17.17 -32.49
C GLY A 417 0.48 18.15 -33.58
N GLY A 418 1.33 19.14 -33.87
CA GLY A 418 1.04 20.27 -34.75
C GLY A 418 -0.25 21.03 -34.41
N MET A 419 -0.66 21.04 -33.14
CA MET A 419 -1.88 21.68 -32.66
C MET A 419 -3.19 21.13 -33.29
N ARG A 420 -3.22 19.87 -33.73
CA ARG A 420 -4.38 19.28 -34.43
C ARG A 420 -5.23 18.36 -33.56
N ILE A 421 -4.91 18.18 -32.29
CA ILE A 421 -5.60 17.23 -31.43
C ILE A 421 -6.99 17.77 -31.07
N PRO A 422 -8.05 16.93 -31.18
CA PRO A 422 -9.37 17.33 -30.73
C PRO A 422 -9.45 17.40 -29.20
N TRP A 423 -10.21 18.37 -28.68
CA TRP A 423 -10.28 18.68 -27.24
C TRP A 423 -10.65 17.49 -26.36
N TRP A 424 -11.54 16.60 -26.83
CA TRP A 424 -11.97 15.45 -26.05
C TRP A 424 -10.87 14.39 -25.89
N ALA A 425 -10.04 14.19 -26.92
CA ALA A 425 -8.90 13.27 -26.86
C ALA A 425 -7.78 13.85 -25.98
N ALA A 426 -7.48 15.14 -26.12
CA ALA A 426 -6.59 15.85 -25.21
C ALA A 426 -7.09 15.77 -23.76
N GLY A 427 -8.40 15.92 -23.53
CA GLY A 427 -9.03 15.80 -22.22
C GLY A 427 -8.91 14.40 -21.61
N CYS A 428 -9.21 13.35 -22.37
CA CYS A 428 -8.97 11.96 -21.94
C CYS A 428 -7.50 11.71 -21.64
N SER A 429 -6.59 12.30 -22.42
CA SER A 429 -5.16 12.15 -22.20
C SER A 429 -4.65 12.90 -20.97
N ILE A 430 -5.19 14.09 -20.65
CA ILE A 430 -4.94 14.75 -19.35
C ILE A 430 -5.41 13.83 -18.21
N PHE A 431 -6.64 13.30 -18.34
CA PHE A 431 -7.21 12.39 -17.35
C PHE A 431 -6.37 11.13 -17.14
N ALA A 432 -6.00 10.41 -18.21
CA ALA A 432 -5.17 9.21 -18.15
C ALA A 432 -3.75 9.48 -17.62
N THR A 433 -3.22 10.68 -17.84
CA THR A 433 -1.93 11.11 -17.29
C THR A 433 -2.00 11.30 -15.78
N MET A 434 -3.10 11.86 -15.31
CA MET A 434 -3.34 12.05 -13.87
C MET A 434 -3.70 10.74 -13.18
N LEU A 435 -4.43 9.87 -13.88
CA LEU A 435 -4.88 8.58 -13.39
C LEU A 435 -3.84 7.49 -13.70
N SER A 436 -2.81 7.39 -12.86
CA SER A 436 -1.80 6.34 -12.95
C SER A 436 -2.31 4.98 -12.45
N SER A 437 -1.54 3.91 -12.65
CA SER A 437 -1.87 2.60 -12.07
C SER A 437 -1.96 2.61 -10.54
N LEU A 438 -1.24 3.53 -9.88
CA LEU A 438 -1.39 3.77 -8.44
C LEU A 438 -2.82 4.19 -8.08
N THR A 439 -3.49 4.95 -8.95
CA THR A 439 -4.90 5.28 -8.74
C THR A 439 -5.79 4.06 -8.97
N PHE A 440 -5.48 3.24 -9.99
CA PHE A 440 -6.30 2.09 -10.34
C PHE A 440 -6.26 0.96 -9.30
N THR A 441 -5.11 0.67 -8.68
CA THR A 441 -4.99 -0.39 -7.65
C THR A 441 -4.92 0.19 -6.24
N GLY A 442 -4.24 1.32 -6.04
CA GLY A 442 -4.03 1.92 -4.73
C GLY A 442 -5.29 2.54 -4.13
N ILE A 443 -6.11 3.26 -4.91
CA ILE A 443 -7.36 3.83 -4.38
C ILE A 443 -8.33 2.74 -3.93
N PRO A 444 -8.66 1.70 -4.73
CA PRO A 444 -9.48 0.60 -4.25
C PRO A 444 -8.92 -0.08 -3.00
N SER A 445 -7.61 -0.29 -2.93
CA SER A 445 -6.96 -0.92 -1.77
C SER A 445 -7.08 -0.06 -0.51
N LYS A 446 -6.94 1.27 -0.65
CA LYS A 446 -7.09 2.20 0.46
C LYS A 446 -8.54 2.31 0.92
N ALA A 447 -9.49 2.40 -0.01
CA ALA A 447 -10.92 2.38 0.31
C ALA A 447 -11.39 1.02 0.87
N TYR A 448 -10.76 -0.09 0.47
CA TYR A 448 -10.97 -1.42 1.05
C TYR A 448 -10.53 -1.48 2.52
N ALA A 449 -9.36 -0.93 2.82
CA ALA A 449 -8.80 -0.89 4.19
C ALA A 449 -9.47 0.14 5.09
N GLN A 450 -9.82 1.31 4.54
CA GLN A 450 -10.21 2.52 5.29
C GLN A 450 -11.61 2.99 4.85
N ASP A 451 -11.72 4.18 4.28
CA ASP A 451 -12.96 4.83 3.88
C ASP A 451 -12.73 5.75 2.65
N TRP A 452 -13.62 6.72 2.43
CA TRP A 452 -13.61 7.63 1.28
C TRP A 452 -12.95 8.98 1.56
N VAL A 453 -12.29 9.18 2.71
CA VAL A 453 -11.72 10.49 3.08
C VAL A 453 -10.74 11.02 2.02
N TYR A 454 -9.98 10.13 1.37
CA TYR A 454 -9.09 10.49 0.25
C TYR A 454 -9.80 10.88 -1.06
N ALA A 455 -11.09 10.55 -1.22
CA ALA A 455 -11.87 10.94 -2.41
C ALA A 455 -11.98 12.46 -2.52
N ILE A 456 -12.03 13.16 -1.39
CA ILE A 456 -12.03 14.63 -1.32
C ILE A 456 -10.85 15.21 -2.11
N GLY A 457 -9.69 14.57 -2.06
CA GLY A 457 -8.50 15.02 -2.79
C GLY A 457 -8.73 15.12 -4.30
N ASN A 458 -9.31 14.07 -4.90
CA ASN A 458 -9.65 14.08 -6.33
C ASN A 458 -10.82 15.04 -6.64
N LEU A 459 -11.76 15.21 -5.71
CA LEU A 459 -12.86 16.17 -5.86
C LEU A 459 -12.41 17.64 -5.81
N THR A 460 -11.15 17.94 -5.46
CA THR A 460 -10.56 19.27 -5.63
C THR A 460 -10.13 19.57 -7.08
N ILE A 461 -10.09 18.58 -7.97
CA ILE A 461 -9.68 18.77 -9.37
C ILE A 461 -10.55 19.81 -10.11
N PRO A 462 -11.89 19.78 -10.05
CA PRO A 462 -12.71 20.82 -10.67
C PRO A 462 -12.43 22.23 -10.16
N LEU A 463 -12.10 22.39 -8.88
CA LEU A 463 -11.72 23.68 -8.30
C LEU A 463 -10.41 24.19 -8.91
N VAL A 464 -9.40 23.33 -9.02
CA VAL A 464 -8.10 23.71 -9.62
C VAL A 464 -8.22 23.92 -11.14
N ALA A 465 -9.13 23.20 -11.81
CA ALA A 465 -9.39 23.39 -13.24
C ALA A 465 -9.84 24.83 -13.57
N ILE A 466 -10.54 25.51 -12.65
CA ILE A 466 -10.86 26.94 -12.79
C ILE A 466 -9.57 27.76 -12.89
N VAL A 467 -8.64 27.55 -11.97
CA VAL A 467 -7.34 28.25 -11.98
C VAL A 467 -6.54 27.89 -13.23
N ALA A 468 -6.54 26.62 -13.63
CA ALA A 468 -5.85 26.18 -14.84
C ALA A 468 -6.41 26.85 -16.11
N VAL A 469 -7.73 26.96 -16.26
CA VAL A 469 -8.38 27.53 -17.44
C VAL A 469 -8.27 29.04 -17.50
N TYR A 470 -8.48 29.73 -16.38
CA TYR A 470 -8.56 31.20 -16.38
C TYR A 470 -7.24 31.90 -16.07
N VAL A 471 -6.26 31.18 -15.50
CA VAL A 471 -4.96 31.74 -15.16
C VAL A 471 -3.87 31.08 -15.98
N ALA A 472 -3.60 29.78 -15.79
CA ALA A 472 -2.42 29.14 -16.36
C ALA A 472 -2.47 29.00 -17.90
N LEU A 473 -3.61 28.56 -18.44
CA LEU A 473 -3.80 28.32 -19.87
C LEU A 473 -3.55 29.58 -20.72
N PRO A 474 -4.13 30.76 -20.39
CA PRO A 474 -3.84 31.99 -21.11
C PRO A 474 -2.35 32.32 -21.13
N PHE A 475 -1.62 32.15 -20.02
CA PHE A 475 -0.18 32.41 -19.99
C PHE A 475 0.57 31.54 -21.00
N TYR A 476 0.34 30.22 -20.99
CA TYR A 476 1.05 29.30 -21.89
C TYR A 476 0.69 29.51 -23.36
N ARG A 477 -0.58 29.78 -23.65
CA ARG A 477 -1.05 30.04 -25.01
C ARG A 477 -0.52 31.35 -25.57
N ARG A 478 -0.32 32.37 -24.73
CA ARG A 478 0.25 33.67 -25.14
C ARG A 478 1.72 33.59 -25.51
N ILE A 479 2.52 32.79 -24.78
CA ILE A 479 3.97 32.68 -25.02
C ILE A 479 4.34 31.63 -26.08
N ASP A 480 3.37 30.90 -26.62
CA ASP A 480 3.52 29.79 -27.57
C ASP A 480 4.62 28.77 -27.20
N ALA A 481 4.79 28.53 -25.90
CA ALA A 481 5.90 27.73 -25.40
C ALA A 481 5.74 26.24 -25.72
N THR A 482 6.85 25.60 -26.07
CA THR A 482 6.93 24.14 -26.21
C THR A 482 7.20 23.50 -24.84
N SER A 483 7.97 24.17 -23.98
CA SER A 483 8.21 23.80 -22.59
C SER A 483 7.60 24.81 -21.63
N ALA A 484 6.91 24.32 -20.60
CA ALA A 484 6.37 25.13 -19.51
C ALA A 484 7.44 26.01 -18.84
N TYR A 485 8.71 25.58 -18.86
CA TYR A 485 9.81 26.26 -18.21
C TYR A 485 10.37 27.45 -19.01
N GLU A 486 9.95 27.63 -20.26
CA GLU A 486 10.22 28.86 -21.04
C GLU A 486 9.68 30.09 -20.33
N TYR A 487 8.50 29.95 -19.70
CA TYR A 487 7.91 30.99 -18.84
C TYR A 487 8.89 31.43 -17.74
N LEU A 488 9.54 30.48 -17.05
CA LEU A 488 10.47 30.80 -15.96
C LEU A 488 11.74 31.48 -16.48
N GLU A 489 12.17 31.20 -17.71
CA GLU A 489 13.28 31.93 -18.33
C GLU A 489 12.89 33.37 -18.66
N MET A 490 11.70 33.60 -19.21
CA MET A 490 11.19 34.95 -19.45
C MET A 490 11.08 35.71 -18.12
N ARG A 491 10.49 35.07 -17.10
CA ARG A 491 10.18 35.69 -15.81
C ARG A 491 11.40 35.95 -14.93
N PHE A 492 12.34 35.00 -14.85
CA PHE A 492 13.45 35.05 -13.90
C PHE A 492 14.80 34.93 -14.59
N GLY A 493 14.92 34.04 -15.56
CA GLY A 493 16.14 33.84 -16.33
C GLY A 493 16.53 32.38 -16.49
N ARG A 494 17.56 32.17 -17.31
CA ARG A 494 18.04 30.86 -17.75
C ARG A 494 18.31 29.87 -16.61
N PRO A 495 18.97 30.25 -15.48
CA PRO A 495 19.24 29.31 -14.40
C PRO A 495 17.97 28.71 -13.78
N VAL A 496 16.90 29.50 -13.68
CA VAL A 496 15.62 29.02 -13.11
C VAL A 496 14.94 28.04 -14.05
N ARG A 497 14.95 28.29 -15.36
CA ARG A 497 14.45 27.34 -16.37
C ARG A 497 15.20 26.02 -16.33
N VAL A 498 16.53 26.06 -16.32
CA VAL A 498 17.38 24.85 -16.30
C VAL A 498 17.13 24.04 -15.04
N PHE A 499 17.08 24.70 -13.87
CA PHE A 499 16.76 24.04 -12.61
C PHE A 499 15.38 23.38 -12.64
N ALA A 500 14.36 24.10 -13.09
CA ALA A 500 13.00 23.60 -13.14
C ALA A 500 12.86 22.41 -14.10
N SER A 501 13.45 22.53 -15.29
CA SER A 501 13.44 21.49 -16.31
C SER A 501 14.22 20.23 -15.89
N ALA A 502 15.37 20.37 -15.23
CA ALA A 502 16.13 19.26 -14.68
C ALA A 502 15.38 18.56 -13.53
N SER A 503 14.77 19.34 -12.64
CA SER A 503 13.96 18.84 -11.53
C SER A 503 12.77 18.04 -12.02
N PHE A 504 12.08 18.54 -13.05
CA PHE A 504 11.01 17.83 -13.72
C PHE A 504 11.46 16.51 -14.36
N ALA A 505 12.55 16.55 -15.13
CA ALA A 505 13.08 15.36 -15.79
C ALA A 505 13.42 14.26 -14.77
N LEU A 506 14.08 14.64 -13.66
CA LEU A 506 14.43 13.72 -12.59
C LEU A 506 13.18 13.15 -11.90
N PHE A 507 12.21 13.99 -11.57
CA PHE A 507 10.92 13.58 -11.01
C PHE A 507 10.22 12.53 -11.89
N HIS A 508 10.14 12.77 -13.20
CA HIS A 508 9.44 11.85 -14.12
C HIS A 508 10.15 10.51 -14.29
N ILE A 509 11.49 10.47 -14.25
CA ILE A 509 12.24 9.20 -14.22
C ILE A 509 11.89 8.39 -12.97
N PHE A 510 11.85 9.03 -11.79
CA PHE A 510 11.44 8.36 -10.55
C PHE A 510 9.97 7.92 -10.57
N ARG A 511 9.08 8.78 -11.08
CA ARG A 511 7.65 8.47 -11.24
C ARG A 511 7.44 7.23 -12.10
N MET A 512 8.16 7.12 -13.22
CA MET A 512 8.13 5.93 -14.07
C MET A 512 8.54 4.67 -13.31
N ALA A 513 9.65 4.73 -12.57
CA ALA A 513 10.17 3.58 -11.82
C ALA A 513 9.18 3.07 -10.76
N VAL A 514 8.62 4.00 -9.97
CA VAL A 514 7.63 3.70 -8.94
C VAL A 514 6.38 3.08 -9.55
N VAL A 515 5.81 3.72 -10.57
CA VAL A 515 4.56 3.29 -11.22
C VAL A 515 4.72 1.89 -11.82
N MET A 516 5.83 1.62 -12.53
CA MET A 516 6.06 0.30 -13.11
C MET A 516 6.30 -0.76 -12.04
N SER A 517 7.08 -0.47 -10.99
CA SER A 517 7.35 -1.44 -9.91
C SER A 517 6.07 -1.83 -9.16
N LEU A 518 5.29 -0.84 -8.70
CA LEU A 518 4.02 -1.07 -7.99
C LEU A 518 3.05 -1.89 -8.84
N THR A 519 2.95 -1.57 -10.12
CA THR A 519 2.08 -2.32 -11.04
C THR A 519 2.57 -3.75 -11.23
N GLY A 520 3.88 -3.95 -11.37
CA GLY A 520 4.47 -5.29 -11.51
C GLY A 520 4.24 -6.17 -10.27
N LEU A 521 4.39 -5.60 -9.08
CA LEU A 521 4.11 -6.30 -7.81
C LEU A 521 2.62 -6.65 -7.65
N ALA A 522 1.73 -5.74 -8.03
CA ALA A 522 0.28 -5.99 -8.03
C ALA A 522 -0.11 -7.09 -9.02
N LEU A 523 0.43 -7.04 -10.25
CA LEU A 523 0.12 -8.01 -11.30
C LEU A 523 0.72 -9.40 -11.09
N ALA A 524 1.74 -9.54 -10.23
CA ALA A 524 2.31 -10.84 -9.90
C ALA A 524 1.34 -11.76 -9.13
N VAL A 525 0.23 -11.22 -8.61
CA VAL A 525 -0.88 -11.98 -8.01
C VAL A 525 -1.94 -12.32 -9.05
N ALA A 526 -2.19 -11.44 -10.02
CA ALA A 526 -3.19 -11.65 -11.06
C ALA A 526 -2.69 -12.46 -12.27
N THR A 527 -1.38 -12.52 -12.48
CA THR A 527 -0.76 -13.17 -13.63
C THR A 527 0.44 -14.03 -13.20
N PRO A 528 0.82 -15.06 -13.99
CA PRO A 528 2.06 -15.82 -13.81
C PRO A 528 3.33 -15.01 -14.02
N LEU A 529 3.24 -13.76 -14.48
CA LEU A 529 4.41 -12.92 -14.74
C LEU A 529 5.08 -12.54 -13.42
N SER A 530 6.41 -12.62 -13.38
CA SER A 530 7.16 -12.01 -12.28
C SER A 530 7.01 -10.48 -12.31
N PRO A 531 7.20 -9.77 -11.17
CA PRO A 531 7.20 -8.32 -11.17
C PRO A 531 8.14 -7.72 -12.21
N ALA A 532 9.34 -8.28 -12.35
CA ALA A 532 10.33 -7.86 -13.34
C ALA A 532 9.85 -8.07 -14.79
N GLN A 533 9.22 -9.21 -15.09
CA GLN A 533 8.65 -9.48 -16.42
C GLN A 533 7.53 -8.49 -16.76
N SER A 534 6.68 -8.16 -15.79
CA SER A 534 5.63 -7.15 -15.96
C SER A 534 6.22 -5.76 -16.24
N VAL A 535 7.25 -5.36 -15.48
CA VAL A 535 8.00 -4.10 -15.69
C VAL A 535 8.60 -4.06 -17.10
N LEU A 536 9.28 -5.12 -17.52
CA LEU A 536 9.87 -5.21 -18.87
C LEU A 536 8.80 -5.11 -19.96
N LEU A 537 7.68 -5.82 -19.82
CA LEU A 537 6.60 -5.80 -20.80
C LEU A 537 6.00 -4.40 -20.93
N MET A 538 5.72 -3.71 -19.82
CA MET A 538 5.25 -2.33 -19.83
C MET A 538 6.27 -1.36 -20.45
N GLY A 539 7.53 -1.45 -20.00
CA GLY A 539 8.62 -0.56 -20.41
C GLY A 539 8.93 -0.69 -21.90
N VAL A 540 9.20 -1.91 -22.38
CA VAL A 540 9.54 -2.17 -23.79
C VAL A 540 8.42 -1.70 -24.72
N LEU A 541 7.17 -2.07 -24.44
CA LEU A 541 6.06 -1.67 -25.29
C LEU A 541 5.85 -0.16 -25.30
N SER A 542 5.95 0.49 -24.13
CA SER A 542 5.84 1.95 -24.02
C SER A 542 6.95 2.66 -24.78
N ILE A 543 8.18 2.17 -24.68
CA ILE A 543 9.34 2.70 -25.42
C ILE A 543 9.09 2.63 -26.92
N LEU A 544 8.62 1.47 -27.42
CA LEU A 544 8.39 1.25 -28.85
C LEU A 544 7.39 2.25 -29.44
N TYR A 545 6.18 2.33 -28.89
CA TYR A 545 5.16 3.22 -29.49
C TYR A 545 5.43 4.70 -29.21
N CYS A 546 6.00 5.05 -28.04
CA CYS A 546 6.24 6.45 -27.67
C CYS A 546 7.41 7.06 -28.45
N THR A 547 8.51 6.31 -28.61
CA THR A 547 9.69 6.77 -29.36
C THR A 547 9.35 7.03 -30.82
N MET A 548 8.49 6.20 -31.41
CA MET A 548 8.09 6.34 -32.81
C MET A 548 7.03 7.43 -33.01
N GLY A 549 5.99 7.42 -32.17
CA GLY A 549 4.73 8.10 -32.41
C GLY A 549 4.59 9.51 -31.80
N GLY A 550 5.48 9.93 -30.90
CA GLY A 550 5.43 11.28 -30.31
C GLY A 550 4.14 11.54 -29.52
N ILE A 551 3.83 12.81 -29.26
CA ILE A 551 2.67 13.19 -28.42
C ILE A 551 1.33 12.77 -29.04
N GLU A 552 1.21 12.72 -30.38
CA GLU A 552 -0.04 12.28 -31.03
C GLU A 552 -0.34 10.82 -30.66
N ALA A 553 0.65 9.92 -30.73
CA ALA A 553 0.47 8.53 -30.33
C ALA A 553 0.15 8.39 -28.84
N VAL A 554 0.82 9.16 -27.98
CA VAL A 554 0.55 9.18 -26.54
C VAL A 554 -0.90 9.55 -26.27
N ILE A 555 -1.39 10.64 -26.87
CA ILE A 555 -2.78 11.10 -26.65
C ILE A 555 -3.82 10.08 -27.13
N TRP A 556 -3.61 9.47 -28.28
CA TRP A 556 -4.56 8.50 -28.83
C TRP A 556 -4.53 7.16 -28.09
N THR A 557 -3.36 6.69 -27.67
CA THR A 557 -3.26 5.51 -26.79
C THR A 557 -3.92 5.79 -25.45
N ASP A 558 -3.63 6.93 -24.81
CA ASP A 558 -4.29 7.36 -23.56
C ASP A 558 -5.83 7.39 -23.68
N THR A 559 -6.34 7.86 -24.82
CA THR A 559 -7.78 7.94 -25.08
C THR A 559 -8.42 6.55 -25.12
N ILE A 560 -7.79 5.59 -25.80
CA ILE A 560 -8.26 4.20 -25.83
C ILE A 560 -8.14 3.57 -24.44
N GLN A 561 -7.00 3.80 -23.78
CA GLN A 561 -6.71 3.30 -22.44
C GLN A 561 -7.72 3.79 -21.40
N THR A 562 -8.16 5.05 -21.48
CA THR A 562 -9.21 5.61 -20.63
C THR A 562 -10.51 4.81 -20.73
N VAL A 563 -10.90 4.41 -21.95
CA VAL A 563 -12.11 3.62 -22.18
C VAL A 563 -11.96 2.20 -21.64
N VAL A 564 -10.83 1.54 -21.91
CA VAL A 564 -10.54 0.18 -21.41
C VAL A 564 -10.52 0.15 -19.88
N LEU A 565 -9.89 1.16 -19.28
CA LEU A 565 -9.76 1.33 -17.85
C LEU A 565 -11.12 1.51 -17.16
N LEU A 566 -11.90 2.51 -17.57
CA LEU A 566 -13.19 2.83 -16.95
C LEU A 566 -14.21 1.72 -17.22
N GLY A 567 -14.20 1.14 -18.42
CA GLY A 567 -15.04 -0.01 -18.75
C GLY A 567 -14.72 -1.24 -17.88
N GLY A 568 -13.43 -1.56 -17.70
CA GLY A 568 -12.98 -2.65 -16.83
C GLY A 568 -13.35 -2.41 -15.36
N ALA A 569 -13.22 -1.17 -14.88
CA ALA A 569 -13.62 -0.78 -13.53
C ALA A 569 -15.14 -0.90 -13.30
N MET A 570 -15.97 -0.46 -14.26
CA MET A 570 -17.43 -0.61 -14.20
C MET A 570 -17.86 -2.08 -14.20
N LEU A 571 -17.20 -2.93 -14.99
CA LEU A 571 -17.44 -4.36 -14.98
C LEU A 571 -17.07 -4.98 -13.63
N ALA A 572 -15.89 -4.64 -13.10
CA ALA A 572 -15.40 -5.15 -11.84
C ALA A 572 -16.33 -4.83 -10.66
N ILE A 573 -16.79 -3.57 -10.53
CA ILE A 573 -17.70 -3.20 -9.44
C ILE A 573 -19.05 -3.92 -9.53
N GLY A 574 -19.57 -4.13 -10.75
CA GLY A 574 -20.80 -4.89 -10.96
C GLY A 574 -20.67 -6.34 -10.49
N LEU A 575 -19.57 -7.01 -10.85
CA LEU A 575 -19.27 -8.37 -10.42
C LEU A 575 -19.06 -8.47 -8.90
N LEU A 576 -18.32 -7.53 -8.31
CA LEU A 576 -18.09 -7.46 -6.87
C LEU A 576 -19.42 -7.40 -6.11
N ILE A 577 -20.28 -6.43 -6.43
CA ILE A 577 -21.56 -6.25 -5.76
C ILE A 577 -22.47 -7.46 -5.97
N SER A 578 -22.41 -8.12 -7.13
CA SER A 578 -23.19 -9.34 -7.38
C SER A 578 -22.76 -10.54 -6.52
N GLY A 579 -21.51 -10.57 -6.06
CA GLY A 579 -20.98 -11.60 -5.17
C GLY A 579 -21.08 -11.29 -3.67
N VAL A 580 -21.68 -10.14 -3.31
CA VAL A 580 -22.00 -9.80 -1.91
C VAL A 580 -23.30 -10.48 -1.51
N ASP A 581 -23.38 -10.98 -0.27
CA ASP A 581 -24.63 -11.54 0.26
C ASP A 581 -25.74 -10.49 0.26
N GLY A 582 -26.86 -10.76 -0.41
CA GLY A 582 -27.94 -9.78 -0.59
C GLY A 582 -27.68 -8.73 -1.68
N GLY A 583 -26.63 -8.89 -2.50
CA GLY A 583 -26.31 -8.07 -3.65
C GLY A 583 -26.12 -6.59 -3.29
N VAL A 584 -26.80 -5.70 -4.02
CA VAL A 584 -26.74 -4.24 -3.79
C VAL A 584 -27.17 -3.86 -2.37
N SER A 585 -28.20 -4.52 -1.82
CA SER A 585 -28.70 -4.21 -0.47
C SER A 585 -27.67 -4.57 0.60
N GLY A 586 -27.07 -5.75 0.47
CA GLY A 586 -26.00 -6.20 1.37
C GLY A 586 -24.75 -5.33 1.29
N PHE A 587 -24.36 -4.96 0.07
CA PHE A 587 -23.26 -4.02 -0.15
C PHE A 587 -23.49 -2.70 0.59
N LEU A 588 -24.68 -2.10 0.46
CA LEU A 588 -25.00 -0.85 1.13
C LEU A 588 -25.06 -1.01 2.65
N SER A 589 -25.63 -2.11 3.17
CA SER A 589 -25.71 -2.33 4.62
C SER A 589 -24.34 -2.52 5.26
N ILE A 590 -23.48 -3.33 4.64
CA ILE A 590 -22.10 -3.57 5.12
C ILE A 590 -21.29 -2.27 5.04
N ALA A 591 -21.34 -1.58 3.90
CA ALA A 591 -20.61 -0.34 3.72
C ALA A 591 -21.03 0.76 4.72
N ALA A 592 -22.33 0.81 5.07
CA ALA A 592 -22.85 1.75 6.06
C ALA A 592 -22.47 1.34 7.50
N SER A 593 -22.61 0.07 7.88
CA SER A 593 -22.25 -0.40 9.23
C SER A 593 -20.77 -0.17 9.54
N ASP A 594 -19.93 -0.34 8.53
CA ASP A 594 -18.47 -0.29 8.67
C ASP A 594 -17.92 1.10 8.31
N SER A 595 -18.82 2.10 8.16
CA SER A 595 -18.50 3.51 7.91
C SER A 595 -17.63 3.75 6.67
N LYS A 596 -17.74 2.89 5.66
CA LYS A 596 -16.90 2.90 4.45
C LYS A 596 -17.11 4.13 3.57
N PHE A 597 -18.26 4.81 3.70
CA PHE A 597 -18.58 6.05 2.96
C PHE A 597 -18.15 7.32 3.69
N ASN A 598 -17.42 7.22 4.81
CA ASN A 598 -16.93 8.39 5.51
C ASN A 598 -16.02 9.22 4.58
N LEU A 599 -16.30 10.52 4.48
CA LEU A 599 -15.60 11.46 3.59
C LEU A 599 -14.75 12.46 4.36
N THR A 600 -14.96 12.60 5.67
CA THR A 600 -14.37 13.69 6.45
C THR A 600 -13.98 13.24 7.84
N ASN A 601 -12.70 13.41 8.19
CA ASN A 601 -12.22 13.31 9.57
C ASN A 601 -11.97 14.71 10.11
N LEU A 602 -12.83 15.16 11.04
CA LEU A 602 -12.78 16.51 11.59
C LEU A 602 -11.93 16.53 12.87
N HIS A 603 -10.63 16.67 12.72
CA HIS A 603 -9.67 16.92 13.80
C HIS A 603 -8.53 17.80 13.29
N TRP A 604 -7.68 18.29 14.20
CA TRP A 604 -6.61 19.25 13.90
C TRP A 604 -5.20 18.66 13.90
N ASP A 605 -5.09 17.33 14.02
CA ASP A 605 -3.81 16.64 14.01
C ASP A 605 -3.34 16.33 12.57
N ALA A 606 -2.19 16.87 12.19
CA ALA A 606 -1.57 16.67 10.88
C ALA A 606 -0.72 15.39 10.78
N THR A 607 -0.64 14.61 11.85
CA THR A 607 0.19 13.40 11.99
C THR A 607 -0.65 12.14 12.17
N ASP A 608 -1.97 12.28 12.26
CA ASP A 608 -2.89 11.16 12.43
C ASP A 608 -2.92 10.26 11.17
N ALA A 609 -3.09 8.95 11.39
CA ALA A 609 -3.28 7.96 10.33
C ALA A 609 -4.65 8.10 9.69
N GLN A 610 -5.68 8.43 10.48
CA GLN A 610 -6.94 8.93 9.95
C GLN A 610 -6.69 10.36 9.50
N THR A 611 -6.46 10.53 8.21
CA THR A 611 -6.00 11.82 7.69
C THR A 611 -7.09 12.88 7.86
N ALA A 612 -6.75 14.01 8.50
CA ALA A 612 -7.68 15.11 8.73
C ALA A 612 -8.22 15.68 7.40
N PHE A 613 -9.48 16.12 7.41
CA PHE A 613 -10.12 16.72 6.24
C PHE A 613 -9.31 17.90 5.67
N TRP A 614 -8.83 18.81 6.53
CA TRP A 614 -8.07 19.98 6.10
C TRP A 614 -6.70 19.61 5.51
N VAL A 615 -6.07 18.54 6.01
CA VAL A 615 -4.79 18.02 5.50
C VAL A 615 -4.95 17.60 4.04
N ILE A 616 -6.04 16.89 3.73
CA ILE A 616 -6.34 16.45 2.36
C ILE A 616 -6.69 17.63 1.48
N VAL A 617 -7.56 18.53 1.92
CA VAL A 617 -7.98 19.69 1.11
C VAL A 617 -6.78 20.57 0.75
N VAL A 618 -5.96 20.95 1.74
CA VAL A 618 -4.78 21.80 1.53
C VAL A 618 -3.74 21.08 0.67
N GLY A 619 -3.43 19.83 1.01
CA GLY A 619 -2.47 19.01 0.30
C GLY A 619 -2.86 18.76 -1.16
N SER A 620 -4.10 18.37 -1.40
CA SER A 620 -4.60 18.06 -2.75
C SER A 620 -4.81 19.30 -3.61
N ILE A 621 -5.24 20.45 -3.06
CA ILE A 621 -5.26 21.70 -3.83
C ILE A 621 -3.84 22.08 -4.24
N ALA A 622 -2.87 22.01 -3.34
CA ALA A 622 -1.47 22.28 -3.65
C ALA A 622 -0.91 21.32 -4.72
N GLN A 623 -1.17 20.02 -4.58
CA GLN A 623 -0.74 19.00 -5.53
C GLN A 623 -1.36 19.21 -6.91
N ASN A 624 -2.68 19.36 -6.97
CA ASN A 624 -3.38 19.62 -8.23
C ASN A 624 -2.90 20.95 -8.82
N LEU A 625 -2.73 22.02 -8.04
CA LEU A 625 -2.24 23.28 -8.57
C LEU A 625 -0.87 23.11 -9.24
N SER A 626 0.11 22.49 -8.56
CA SER A 626 1.41 22.16 -9.15
C SER A 626 1.28 21.33 -10.43
N SER A 627 0.42 20.30 -10.45
CA SER A 627 0.24 19.46 -11.64
C SER A 627 -0.35 20.23 -12.82
N TYR A 628 -1.27 21.18 -12.61
CA TYR A 628 -1.90 21.89 -13.73
C TYR A 628 -1.11 23.11 -14.19
N THR A 629 -0.19 23.62 -13.36
CA THR A 629 0.54 24.86 -13.66
C THR A 629 2.04 24.69 -13.81
N ALA A 630 2.65 23.59 -13.39
CA ALA A 630 4.10 23.42 -13.42
C ALA A 630 4.57 22.11 -14.05
N ASP A 631 3.72 21.08 -14.05
CA ASP A 631 4.03 19.78 -14.66
C ASP A 631 3.88 19.87 -16.19
N GLN A 632 5.01 19.81 -16.89
CA GLN A 632 5.05 19.81 -18.35
C GLN A 632 4.16 18.73 -18.95
N ALA A 633 3.98 17.57 -18.30
CA ALA A 633 3.15 16.51 -18.85
C ALA A 633 1.69 16.95 -18.99
N VAL A 634 1.17 17.77 -18.08
CA VAL A 634 -0.17 18.34 -18.22
C VAL A 634 -0.14 19.56 -19.14
N VAL A 635 0.78 20.49 -18.91
CA VAL A 635 0.86 21.77 -19.66
C VAL A 635 1.05 21.54 -21.17
N GLN A 636 1.83 20.53 -21.56
CA GLN A 636 2.05 20.20 -22.96
C GLN A 636 0.74 19.91 -23.71
N ARG A 637 -0.26 19.30 -23.05
CA ARG A 637 -1.58 19.00 -23.63
C ARG A 637 -2.43 20.26 -23.82
N TYR A 638 -2.11 21.35 -23.13
CA TYR A 638 -2.74 22.64 -23.41
C TYR A 638 -2.31 23.19 -24.77
N MET A 639 -1.15 22.76 -25.27
CA MET A 639 -0.52 23.26 -26.50
C MET A 639 -0.74 22.33 -27.70
N THR A 640 -1.56 21.28 -27.57
CA THR A 640 -1.82 20.30 -28.65
C THR A 640 -3.12 20.53 -29.40
N THR A 641 -4.02 21.38 -28.90
CA THR A 641 -5.28 21.72 -29.58
C THR A 641 -5.15 23.00 -30.42
N PRO A 642 -6.03 23.25 -31.40
CA PRO A 642 -5.88 24.38 -32.32
C PRO A 642 -5.95 25.78 -31.68
N ASN A 643 -6.72 25.94 -30.61
CA ASN A 643 -6.93 27.24 -29.97
C ASN A 643 -7.22 27.10 -28.47
N GLU A 644 -7.17 28.24 -27.78
CA GLU A 644 -7.34 28.34 -26.33
C GLU A 644 -8.72 27.83 -25.86
N THR A 645 -9.79 28.12 -26.59
CA THR A 645 -11.14 27.63 -26.24
C THR A 645 -11.20 26.09 -26.26
N LEU A 646 -10.58 25.46 -27.25
CA LEU A 646 -10.50 24.00 -27.33
C LEU A 646 -9.59 23.42 -26.25
N ALA A 647 -8.49 24.10 -25.91
CA ALA A 647 -7.64 23.70 -24.78
C ALA A 647 -8.40 23.75 -23.45
N ALA A 648 -9.16 24.82 -23.21
CA ALA A 648 -10.01 24.95 -22.03
C ALA A 648 -11.04 23.81 -21.94
N ARG A 649 -11.66 23.43 -23.07
CA ARG A 649 -12.57 22.27 -23.12
C ARG A 649 -11.86 20.97 -22.74
N SER A 650 -10.59 20.77 -23.13
CA SER A 650 -9.80 19.60 -22.71
C SER A 650 -9.63 19.54 -21.19
N ILE A 651 -9.28 20.67 -20.56
CA ILE A 651 -9.11 20.75 -19.09
C ILE A 651 -10.43 20.45 -18.38
N TRP A 652 -11.54 21.03 -18.86
CA TRP A 652 -12.88 20.76 -18.32
C TRP A 652 -13.33 19.32 -18.50
N THR A 653 -12.99 18.69 -19.63
CA THR A 653 -13.30 17.27 -19.88
C THR A 653 -12.67 16.39 -18.82
N ASN A 654 -11.38 16.61 -18.54
CA ASN A 654 -10.69 15.90 -17.50
C ASN A 654 -11.32 16.16 -16.11
N ALA A 655 -11.65 17.41 -15.80
CA ALA A 655 -12.27 17.76 -14.51
C ALA A 655 -13.63 17.06 -14.30
N VAL A 656 -14.44 16.98 -15.36
CA VAL A 656 -15.72 16.28 -15.33
C VAL A 656 -15.54 14.76 -15.24
N LEU A 657 -14.55 14.19 -15.93
CA LEU A 657 -14.26 12.74 -15.87
C LEU A 657 -13.70 12.31 -14.50
N ALA A 658 -12.96 13.19 -13.82
CA ALA A 658 -12.36 12.89 -12.51
C ALA A 658 -13.41 12.55 -11.43
N VAL A 659 -14.58 13.18 -11.45
CA VAL A 659 -15.65 12.97 -10.45
C VAL A 659 -16.23 11.55 -10.50
N PRO A 660 -16.84 11.07 -11.61
CA PRO A 660 -17.38 9.72 -11.67
C PRO A 660 -16.30 8.65 -11.56
N ALA A 661 -15.08 8.90 -12.08
CA ALA A 661 -13.97 7.98 -11.90
C ALA A 661 -13.60 7.81 -10.42
N THR A 662 -13.59 8.90 -9.64
CA THR A 662 -13.34 8.85 -8.19
C THR A 662 -14.39 8.00 -7.50
N LEU A 663 -15.68 8.25 -7.74
CA LEU A 663 -16.76 7.44 -7.16
C LEU A 663 -16.64 5.96 -7.53
N LEU A 664 -16.25 5.67 -8.77
CA LEU A 664 -16.06 4.32 -9.26
C LEU A 664 -14.91 3.60 -8.53
N PHE A 665 -13.72 4.20 -8.46
CA PHE A 665 -12.54 3.54 -7.84
C PHE A 665 -12.68 3.38 -6.34
N PHE A 666 -13.19 4.39 -5.63
CA PHE A 666 -13.48 4.26 -4.20
C PHE A 666 -14.63 3.27 -3.96
N GLY A 667 -15.65 3.25 -4.84
CA GLY A 667 -16.72 2.26 -4.83
C GLY A 667 -16.22 0.83 -5.01
N ILE A 668 -15.23 0.58 -5.89
CA ILE A 668 -14.59 -0.74 -6.02
C ILE A 668 -13.96 -1.17 -4.69
N GLY A 669 -13.24 -0.28 -4.01
CA GLY A 669 -12.65 -0.60 -2.71
C GLY A 669 -13.68 -0.97 -1.63
N THR A 670 -14.75 -0.19 -1.53
CA THR A 670 -15.88 -0.52 -0.64
C THR A 670 -16.56 -1.83 -1.04
N ALA A 671 -16.69 -2.11 -2.34
CA ALA A 671 -17.31 -3.35 -2.83
C ALA A 671 -16.42 -4.57 -2.56
N LEU A 672 -15.08 -4.44 -2.69
CA LEU A 672 -14.12 -5.46 -2.25
C LEU A 672 -14.27 -5.75 -0.76
N HIS A 673 -14.47 -4.73 0.06
CA HIS A 673 -14.62 -4.90 1.51
C HIS A 673 -15.88 -5.72 1.82
N ALA A 674 -17.02 -5.34 1.23
CA ALA A 674 -18.27 -6.08 1.40
C ALA A 674 -18.21 -7.50 0.84
N PHE A 675 -17.56 -7.70 -0.32
CA PHE A 675 -17.39 -9.00 -0.95
C PHE A 675 -16.60 -9.95 -0.06
N TYR A 676 -15.44 -9.53 0.43
CA TYR A 676 -14.59 -10.38 1.28
C TYR A 676 -15.08 -10.52 2.71
N GLN A 677 -15.92 -9.59 3.21
CA GLN A 677 -16.64 -9.81 4.46
C GLN A 677 -17.72 -10.90 4.31
N SER A 678 -18.37 -10.99 3.15
CA SER A 678 -19.36 -12.03 2.84
C SER A 678 -18.69 -13.38 2.50
N ASN A 679 -17.48 -13.35 1.95
CA ASN A 679 -16.72 -14.54 1.51
C ASN A 679 -15.31 -14.58 2.14
N PRO A 680 -15.18 -14.65 3.48
CA PRO A 680 -13.89 -14.53 4.17
C PRO A 680 -12.92 -15.69 3.90
N GLU A 681 -13.41 -16.83 3.45
CA GLU A 681 -12.61 -18.00 3.05
C GLU A 681 -11.87 -17.81 1.73
N LYS A 682 -12.28 -16.84 0.90
CA LYS A 682 -11.62 -16.52 -0.38
C LYS A 682 -10.39 -15.63 -0.23
N LEU A 683 -10.19 -15.06 0.95
CA LEU A 683 -9.11 -14.13 1.27
C LEU A 683 -7.80 -14.90 1.51
N ASP A 684 -6.81 -14.65 0.66
CA ASP A 684 -5.51 -15.29 0.77
C ASP A 684 -4.69 -14.63 1.90
N PRO A 685 -4.23 -15.39 2.92
CA PRO A 685 -3.46 -14.83 4.01
C PRO A 685 -2.05 -14.35 3.63
N THR A 686 -1.59 -14.65 2.40
CA THR A 686 -0.27 -14.28 1.91
C THR A 686 -0.22 -12.96 1.15
N ILE A 687 -1.37 -12.39 0.76
CA ILE A 687 -1.39 -11.18 -0.04
C ILE A 687 -1.24 -9.91 0.80
N THR A 688 -0.79 -8.84 0.15
CA THR A 688 -0.83 -7.49 0.70
C THR A 688 -2.16 -6.80 0.38
N THR A 689 -2.47 -5.73 1.12
CA THR A 689 -3.66 -4.91 0.90
C THR A 689 -3.70 -4.37 -0.53
N ASP A 690 -2.56 -3.92 -1.08
CA ASP A 690 -2.47 -3.40 -2.46
C ASP A 690 -2.74 -4.45 -3.55
N GLN A 691 -2.71 -5.74 -3.18
CA GLN A 691 -2.98 -6.86 -4.07
C GLN A 691 -4.43 -7.33 -4.01
N ILE A 692 -5.29 -6.73 -3.17
CA ILE A 692 -6.67 -7.19 -2.96
C ILE A 692 -7.53 -7.15 -4.23
N PHE A 693 -7.37 -6.09 -5.04
CA PHE A 693 -8.10 -5.97 -6.30
C PHE A 693 -7.53 -6.90 -7.39
N PRO A 694 -6.20 -6.96 -7.63
CA PRO A 694 -5.60 -8.01 -8.46
C PRO A 694 -6.00 -9.44 -8.07
N LEU A 695 -6.09 -9.75 -6.77
CA LEU A 695 -6.54 -11.06 -6.28
C LEU A 695 -7.95 -11.39 -6.76
N PHE A 696 -8.88 -10.44 -6.61
CA PHE A 696 -10.25 -10.59 -7.08
C PHE A 696 -10.30 -10.83 -8.59
N ILE A 697 -9.52 -10.07 -9.37
CA ILE A 697 -9.44 -10.23 -10.83
C ILE A 697 -8.95 -11.64 -11.21
N ALA A 698 -7.97 -12.17 -10.47
CA ALA A 698 -7.38 -13.47 -10.76
C ALA A 698 -8.33 -14.63 -10.48
N ARG A 699 -9.16 -14.52 -9.43
CA ARG A 699 -9.91 -15.65 -8.86
C ARG A 699 -11.39 -15.65 -9.19
N GLU A 700 -11.99 -14.47 -9.21
CA GLU A 700 -13.45 -14.34 -9.24
C GLU A 700 -13.96 -13.88 -10.60
N ILE A 701 -13.08 -13.33 -11.45
CA ILE A 701 -13.49 -12.81 -12.76
C ILE A 701 -13.36 -13.88 -13.84
N PRO A 702 -14.42 -14.11 -14.66
CA PRO A 702 -14.36 -15.07 -15.75
C PRO A 702 -13.23 -14.83 -16.75
N ALA A 703 -12.76 -15.91 -17.37
CA ALA A 703 -11.76 -15.84 -18.44
C ALA A 703 -12.23 -14.95 -19.61
N GLY A 704 -11.30 -14.25 -20.24
CA GLY A 704 -11.54 -13.15 -21.18
C GLY A 704 -11.72 -11.81 -20.48
N LEU A 705 -12.66 -11.73 -19.52
CA LEU A 705 -12.93 -10.50 -18.76
C LEU A 705 -11.80 -10.13 -17.81
N ALA A 706 -11.21 -11.14 -17.14
CA ALA A 706 -10.01 -10.94 -16.32
C ALA A 706 -8.84 -10.39 -17.16
N GLY A 707 -8.64 -10.92 -18.37
CA GLY A 707 -7.65 -10.43 -19.33
C GLY A 707 -7.89 -8.97 -19.74
N LEU A 708 -9.15 -8.56 -19.91
CA LEU A 708 -9.51 -7.18 -20.23
C LEU A 708 -9.23 -6.22 -19.07
N ILE A 709 -9.52 -6.61 -17.83
CA ILE A 709 -9.26 -5.77 -16.65
C ILE A 709 -7.76 -5.69 -16.38
N VAL A 710 -7.02 -6.79 -16.52
CA VAL A 710 -5.54 -6.78 -16.49
C VAL A 710 -4.98 -5.85 -17.58
N ALA A 711 -5.53 -5.88 -18.80
CA ALA A 711 -5.17 -4.91 -19.83
C ALA A 711 -5.44 -3.46 -19.40
N GLY A 712 -6.51 -3.20 -18.64
CA GLY A 712 -6.77 -1.90 -17.99
C GLY A 712 -5.71 -1.48 -16.97
N ILE A 713 -5.15 -2.43 -16.20
CA ILE A 713 -4.02 -2.15 -15.29
C ILE A 713 -2.76 -1.77 -16.09
N PHE A 714 -2.44 -2.54 -17.14
CA PHE A 714 -1.34 -2.21 -18.05
C PHE A 714 -1.57 -0.84 -18.70
N ALA A 715 -2.79 -0.54 -19.14
CA ALA A 715 -3.18 0.74 -19.73
C ALA A 715 -2.87 1.93 -18.83
N ALA A 716 -3.27 1.88 -17.55
CA ALA A 716 -3.01 2.96 -16.59
C ALA A 716 -1.51 3.18 -16.32
N ALA A 717 -0.72 2.11 -16.28
CA ALA A 717 0.73 2.24 -16.11
C ALA A 717 1.39 2.79 -17.39
N GLN A 718 1.00 2.27 -18.55
CA GLN A 718 1.56 2.65 -19.85
C GLN A 718 1.28 4.11 -20.21
N SER A 719 0.10 4.65 -19.89
CA SER A 719 -0.23 6.09 -20.10
C SER A 719 0.75 7.00 -19.35
N THR A 720 1.05 6.66 -18.10
CA THR A 720 1.96 7.44 -17.25
C THR A 720 3.40 7.33 -17.74
N VAL A 721 3.83 6.13 -18.13
CA VAL A 721 5.19 5.87 -18.62
C VAL A 721 5.44 6.58 -19.95
N SER A 722 4.54 6.47 -20.92
CA SER A 722 4.68 7.13 -22.23
C SER A 722 4.64 8.65 -22.12
N THR A 723 3.72 9.18 -21.31
CA THR A 723 3.65 10.61 -21.01
C THR A 723 4.93 11.13 -20.38
N SER A 724 5.47 10.44 -19.38
CA SER A 724 6.70 10.85 -18.70
C SER A 724 7.90 10.85 -19.65
N MET A 725 8.01 9.83 -20.52
CA MET A 725 9.07 9.79 -21.54
C MET A 725 8.96 10.94 -22.53
N ASN A 726 7.77 11.16 -23.11
CA ASN A 726 7.59 12.20 -24.13
C ASN A 726 7.81 13.61 -23.57
N SER A 727 7.23 13.92 -22.40
CA SER A 727 7.37 15.25 -21.81
C SER A 727 8.79 15.53 -21.33
N THR A 728 9.50 14.51 -20.81
CA THR A 728 10.92 14.65 -20.45
C THR A 728 11.80 14.83 -21.68
N ALA A 729 11.54 14.10 -22.78
CA ALA A 729 12.26 14.33 -24.03
C ALA A 729 12.00 15.74 -24.60
N THR A 730 10.77 16.23 -24.48
CA THR A 730 10.37 17.58 -24.88
C THR A 730 11.18 18.64 -24.12
N THR A 731 11.30 18.50 -22.80
CA THR A 731 12.04 19.46 -21.97
C THR A 731 13.54 19.36 -22.19
N ILE A 732 14.10 18.16 -22.34
CA ILE A 732 15.54 18.00 -22.64
C ILE A 732 15.89 18.68 -23.97
N VAL A 733 15.12 18.41 -25.03
CA VAL A 733 15.40 18.99 -26.36
C VAL A 733 15.19 20.50 -26.35
N THR A 734 14.08 20.98 -25.78
CA THR A 734 13.70 22.40 -25.83
C THR A 734 14.51 23.24 -24.87
N ASP A 735 14.76 22.74 -23.66
CA ASP A 735 15.38 23.51 -22.58
C ASP A 735 16.89 23.31 -22.49
N PHE A 736 17.48 22.29 -23.11
CA PHE A 736 18.93 22.06 -23.05
C PHE A 736 19.55 22.02 -24.44
N LEU A 737 19.07 21.17 -25.34
CA LEU A 737 19.75 20.95 -26.63
C LEU A 737 19.58 22.10 -27.61
N LYS A 738 18.36 22.63 -27.79
CA LYS A 738 18.09 23.76 -28.70
C LYS A 738 18.87 25.02 -28.30
N PRO A 739 18.88 25.45 -27.02
CA PRO A 739 19.62 26.66 -26.61
C PRO A 739 21.14 26.52 -26.70
N LEU A 740 21.67 25.30 -26.61
CA LEU A 740 23.09 25.00 -26.80
C LEU A 740 23.45 24.75 -28.29
N ASN A 741 22.48 24.87 -29.19
CA ASN A 741 22.61 24.60 -30.62
C ASN A 741 23.25 23.22 -30.92
N CYS A 742 22.89 22.19 -30.14
CA CYS A 742 23.49 20.87 -30.23
C CYS A 742 23.16 20.14 -31.55
N CYS A 743 22.10 20.53 -32.24
CA CYS A 743 21.74 19.98 -33.55
C CYS A 743 21.65 21.09 -34.60
N ARG A 744 22.18 20.84 -35.81
CA ARG A 744 22.25 21.84 -36.88
C ARG A 744 20.97 21.95 -37.73
N THR A 745 20.06 20.99 -37.62
CA THR A 745 18.83 20.92 -38.45
C THR A 745 17.63 20.49 -37.62
N GLU A 746 16.42 20.85 -38.05
CA GLU A 746 15.17 20.40 -37.42
C GLU A 746 15.04 18.87 -37.41
N HIS A 747 15.48 18.20 -38.47
CA HIS A 747 15.56 16.73 -38.49
C HIS A 747 16.54 16.18 -37.44
N GLY A 748 17.64 16.88 -37.19
CA GLY A 748 18.57 16.54 -36.11
C GLY A 748 17.90 16.62 -34.73
N TYR A 749 17.14 17.68 -34.46
CA TYR A 749 16.38 17.81 -33.21
C TYR A 749 15.26 16.78 -33.08
N LEU A 750 14.58 16.41 -34.17
CA LEU A 750 13.59 15.33 -34.14
C LEU A 750 14.23 13.98 -33.80
N ASN A 751 15.40 13.67 -34.37
CA ASN A 751 16.13 12.46 -34.02
C ASN A 751 16.65 12.49 -32.57
N ALA A 752 17.09 13.65 -32.10
CA ALA A 752 17.45 13.85 -30.70
C ALA A 752 16.24 13.61 -29.78
N ALA A 753 15.05 14.11 -30.13
CA ALA A 753 13.82 13.86 -29.38
C ALA A 753 13.49 12.37 -29.25
N ARG A 754 13.61 11.62 -30.36
CA ARG A 754 13.43 10.16 -30.36
C ARG A 754 14.48 9.47 -29.49
N LEU A 755 15.74 9.85 -29.62
CA LEU A 755 16.83 9.28 -28.82
C LEU A 755 16.64 9.58 -27.32
N CYS A 756 16.29 10.82 -26.96
CA CYS A 756 15.97 11.17 -25.58
C CYS A 756 14.79 10.35 -25.05
N THR A 757 13.71 10.19 -25.83
CA THR A 757 12.56 9.37 -25.44
C THR A 757 12.98 7.93 -25.14
N LEU A 758 13.80 7.33 -26.02
CA LEU A 758 14.36 5.99 -25.83
C LEU A 758 15.22 5.88 -24.57
N LEU A 759 16.18 6.80 -24.39
CA LEU A 759 17.11 6.77 -23.26
C LEU A 759 16.39 6.97 -21.91
N ILE A 760 15.42 7.89 -21.85
CA ILE A 760 14.60 8.10 -20.66
C ILE A 760 13.74 6.87 -20.37
N GLY A 761 13.18 6.23 -21.40
CA GLY A 761 12.48 4.97 -21.28
C GLY A 761 13.32 3.84 -20.71
N ILE A 762 14.55 3.68 -21.22
CA ILE A 762 15.52 2.69 -20.72
C ILE A 762 15.91 3.01 -19.27
N ALA A 763 16.17 4.27 -18.94
CA ALA A 763 16.54 4.70 -17.59
C ALA A 763 15.40 4.42 -16.59
N GLY A 764 14.17 4.85 -16.93
CA GLY A 764 13.00 4.62 -16.09
C GLY A 764 12.65 3.13 -15.93
N THR A 765 12.77 2.33 -17.00
CA THR A 765 12.54 0.87 -16.94
C THR A 765 13.60 0.18 -16.08
N SER A 766 14.88 0.53 -16.27
CA SER A 766 15.98 0.00 -15.45
C SER A 766 15.79 0.34 -13.98
N LEU A 767 15.42 1.58 -13.65
CA LEU A 767 15.15 1.99 -12.29
C LEU A 767 13.90 1.29 -11.72
N GLY A 768 12.87 1.07 -12.54
CA GLY A 768 11.69 0.29 -12.18
C GLY A 768 12.02 -1.16 -11.83
N LEU A 769 12.98 -1.78 -12.51
CA LEU A 769 13.47 -3.13 -12.18
C LEU A 769 14.19 -3.16 -10.83
N VAL A 770 14.98 -2.13 -10.51
CA VAL A 770 15.63 -2.00 -9.20
C VAL A 770 14.58 -1.84 -8.09
N PHE A 771 13.51 -1.08 -8.35
CA PHE A 771 12.44 -0.85 -7.38
C PHE A 771 11.44 -1.99 -7.29
N ALA A 772 11.45 -2.96 -8.21
CA ALA A 772 10.61 -4.16 -8.17
C ALA A 772 11.11 -5.19 -7.13
N ASN A 773 11.52 -4.70 -5.96
CA ASN A 773 11.90 -5.51 -4.82
C ASN A 773 10.73 -5.58 -3.82
N PRO A 774 10.17 -6.77 -3.56
CA PRO A 774 9.09 -6.97 -2.58
C PRO A 774 9.44 -6.53 -1.14
N GLU A 775 10.73 -6.38 -0.81
CA GLU A 775 11.20 -5.98 0.53
C GLU A 775 11.04 -4.48 0.81
N ILE A 776 10.75 -3.64 -0.20
CA ILE A 776 10.51 -2.21 0.01
C ILE A 776 9.15 -2.03 0.68
N ARG A 777 9.18 -1.72 2.00
CA ARG A 777 8.00 -1.66 2.88
C ARG A 777 6.84 -0.80 2.35
N SER A 778 7.12 0.32 1.69
CA SER A 778 6.09 1.18 1.09
C SER A 778 6.67 2.00 -0.07
N LEU A 779 6.41 1.56 -1.30
CA LEU A 779 6.73 2.32 -2.52
C LEU A 779 5.84 3.56 -2.66
N PHE A 780 4.67 3.57 -2.02
CA PHE A 780 3.76 4.72 -1.97
C PHE A 780 4.35 5.89 -1.17
N ASP A 781 4.96 5.63 -0.02
CA ASP A 781 5.57 6.70 0.80
C ASP A 781 6.78 7.31 0.10
N ALA A 782 7.58 6.47 -0.59
CA ALA A 782 8.65 6.94 -1.46
C ALA A 782 8.13 7.85 -2.58
N PHE A 783 6.95 7.54 -3.15
CA PHE A 783 6.31 8.37 -4.18
C PHE A 783 5.88 9.74 -3.65
N ILE A 784 5.20 9.77 -2.50
CA ILE A 784 4.72 11.01 -1.89
C ILE A 784 5.90 11.94 -1.53
N MET A 785 7.01 11.38 -1.04
CA MET A 785 8.26 12.13 -0.83
C MET A 785 8.78 12.76 -2.12
N VAL A 786 8.87 11.98 -3.20
CA VAL A 786 9.35 12.46 -4.50
C VAL A 786 8.44 13.57 -5.05
N ILE A 787 7.12 13.45 -4.93
CA ILE A 787 6.18 14.53 -5.31
C ILE A 787 6.45 15.81 -4.52
N GLY A 788 6.54 15.71 -3.18
CA GLY A 788 6.75 16.88 -2.32
C GLY A 788 8.02 17.65 -2.69
N LEU A 789 9.13 16.92 -2.88
CA LEU A 789 10.44 17.49 -3.19
C LEU A 789 10.47 18.25 -4.51
N PHE A 790 9.91 17.69 -5.58
CA PHE A 790 10.00 18.28 -6.92
C PHE A 790 8.78 19.15 -7.24
N MET A 791 7.56 18.62 -7.12
CA MET A 791 6.34 19.34 -7.52
C MET A 791 5.96 20.48 -6.57
N GLY A 792 6.30 20.39 -5.29
CA GLY A 792 6.12 21.50 -4.35
C GLY A 792 6.98 22.70 -4.74
N VAL A 793 8.27 22.46 -5.00
CA VAL A 793 9.22 23.50 -5.39
C VAL A 793 8.89 24.11 -6.76
N LEU A 794 8.56 23.27 -7.75
CA LEU A 794 8.16 23.74 -9.07
C LEU A 794 6.90 24.60 -8.99
N GLY A 795 5.84 24.14 -8.30
CA GLY A 795 4.64 24.94 -8.07
C GLY A 795 4.94 26.28 -7.40
N GLY A 796 5.82 26.29 -6.40
CA GLY A 796 6.27 27.51 -5.72
C GLY A 796 6.94 28.52 -6.65
N LEU A 797 7.79 28.06 -7.58
CA LEU A 797 8.44 28.93 -8.59
C LEU A 797 7.43 29.57 -9.54
N PHE A 798 6.46 28.80 -10.03
CA PHE A 798 5.42 29.32 -10.92
C PHE A 798 4.51 30.34 -10.21
N LEU A 799 4.08 30.04 -8.98
CA LEU A 799 3.29 30.97 -8.19
C LEU A 799 4.06 32.24 -7.83
N LEU A 800 5.34 32.12 -7.45
CA LEU A 800 6.21 33.27 -7.19
C LEU A 800 6.35 34.16 -8.42
N GLY A 801 6.48 33.56 -9.60
CA GLY A 801 6.55 34.25 -10.88
C GLY A 801 5.25 34.99 -11.22
N ALA A 802 4.13 34.28 -11.16
CA ALA A 802 2.84 34.76 -11.60
C ALA A 802 2.23 35.81 -10.66
N LEU A 803 2.44 35.67 -9.35
CA LEU A 803 1.77 36.47 -8.31
C LEU A 803 2.64 37.61 -7.75
N THR A 804 3.83 37.86 -8.30
CA THR A 804 4.69 38.93 -7.76
C THR A 804 5.39 39.75 -8.84
N ARG A 805 5.43 41.08 -8.66
CA ARG A 805 6.23 42.01 -9.47
C ARG A 805 7.64 42.25 -8.91
N ARG A 806 7.90 41.81 -7.67
CA ARG A 806 9.15 42.09 -6.92
C ARG A 806 10.17 40.96 -7.01
N ALA A 807 9.73 39.72 -7.20
CA ALA A 807 10.62 38.58 -7.20
C ALA A 807 11.58 38.60 -8.41
N ASN A 808 12.83 38.19 -8.18
CA ASN A 808 13.91 38.18 -9.17
C ASN A 808 14.63 36.83 -9.21
N GLN A 809 15.59 36.67 -10.13
CA GLN A 809 16.32 35.41 -10.35
C GLN A 809 16.99 34.87 -9.08
N PHE A 810 17.62 35.76 -8.30
CA PHE A 810 18.32 35.39 -7.07
C PHE A 810 17.33 34.79 -6.08
N GLY A 811 16.26 35.52 -5.78
CA GLY A 811 15.25 35.03 -4.85
C GLY A 811 14.57 33.74 -5.34
N ALA A 812 14.21 33.63 -6.61
CA ALA A 812 13.64 32.40 -7.17
C ALA A 812 14.55 31.18 -6.95
N MET A 813 15.85 31.32 -7.23
CA MET A 813 16.80 30.22 -7.03
C MET A 813 17.01 29.89 -5.54
N THR A 814 17.14 30.90 -4.68
CA THR A 814 17.25 30.70 -3.23
C THR A 814 16.01 29.99 -2.69
N GLY A 815 14.81 30.44 -3.07
CA GLY A 815 13.55 29.82 -2.68
C GLY A 815 13.47 28.36 -3.14
N ALA A 816 13.90 28.06 -4.37
CA ALA A 816 13.89 26.69 -4.88
C ALA A 816 14.84 25.75 -4.11
N LEU A 817 16.08 26.17 -3.89
CA LEU A 817 17.09 25.36 -3.19
C LEU A 817 16.74 25.16 -1.71
N VAL A 818 16.29 26.22 -1.02
CA VAL A 818 15.85 26.13 0.37
C VAL A 818 14.57 25.30 0.47
N GLY A 819 13.62 25.47 -0.46
CA GLY A 819 12.41 24.65 -0.53
C GLY A 819 12.72 23.16 -0.64
N ALA A 820 13.62 22.78 -1.56
CA ALA A 820 14.05 21.40 -1.71
C ALA A 820 14.73 20.85 -0.43
N GLY A 821 15.61 21.63 0.18
CA GLY A 821 16.29 21.26 1.43
C GLY A 821 15.31 21.06 2.60
N VAL A 822 14.34 21.97 2.77
CA VAL A 822 13.32 21.86 3.82
C VAL A 822 12.42 20.65 3.57
N MET A 823 12.05 20.33 2.33
CA MET A 823 11.25 19.14 2.04
C MET A 823 11.99 17.85 2.39
N PHE A 824 13.30 17.78 2.12
CA PHE A 824 14.13 16.66 2.54
C PHE A 824 14.18 16.51 4.07
N VAL A 825 14.32 17.62 4.80
CA VAL A 825 14.31 17.63 6.28
C VAL A 825 12.95 17.20 6.84
N LEU A 826 11.84 17.71 6.29
CA LEU A 826 10.49 17.32 6.71
C LEU A 826 10.27 15.82 6.53
N TRP A 827 10.61 15.28 5.36
CA TRP A 827 10.47 13.84 5.11
C TRP A 827 11.30 12.98 6.09
N LYS A 828 12.53 13.40 6.41
CA LYS A 828 13.44 12.58 7.21
C LYS A 828 13.16 12.64 8.72
N TYR A 829 12.72 13.80 9.22
CA TYR A 829 12.69 14.10 10.65
C TYR A 829 11.31 14.52 11.19
N SER A 830 10.27 14.57 10.34
CA SER A 830 8.93 14.96 10.76
C SER A 830 7.93 13.81 10.65
N PRO A 831 7.02 13.65 11.64
CA PRO A 831 5.86 12.76 11.52
C PRO A 831 4.72 13.37 10.69
N LEU A 832 4.96 14.52 10.03
CA LEU A 832 3.95 15.22 9.23
C LEU A 832 3.43 14.34 8.09
N ASN A 833 2.10 14.30 7.92
CA ASN A 833 1.47 13.58 6.84
C ASN A 833 1.97 14.07 5.47
N GLY A 834 2.41 13.13 4.62
CA GLY A 834 3.01 13.41 3.34
C GLY A 834 2.14 14.18 2.35
N TYR A 835 0.81 14.17 2.51
CA TYR A 835 -0.10 14.99 1.70
C TYR A 835 0.19 16.49 1.79
N LEU A 836 0.74 16.96 2.91
CA LEU A 836 1.09 18.37 3.08
C LEU A 836 2.41 18.76 2.41
N TYR A 837 3.24 17.81 1.97
CA TYR A 837 4.58 18.12 1.51
C TYR A 837 4.57 19.05 0.29
N THR A 838 3.63 18.89 -0.65
CA THR A 838 3.53 19.82 -1.79
C THR A 838 3.14 21.23 -1.34
N ALA A 839 2.19 21.35 -0.39
CA ALA A 839 1.78 22.65 0.16
C ALA A 839 2.92 23.34 0.91
N CYS A 840 3.66 22.59 1.73
CA CYS A 840 4.85 23.07 2.43
C CYS A 840 5.94 23.49 1.43
N GLY A 841 6.20 22.69 0.39
CA GLY A 841 7.19 22.98 -0.65
C GLY A 841 6.87 24.26 -1.42
N ILE A 842 5.61 24.43 -1.84
CA ILE A 842 5.12 25.66 -2.46
C ILE A 842 5.36 26.86 -1.53
N THR A 843 4.91 26.73 -0.27
CA THR A 843 4.94 27.83 0.69
C THR A 843 6.37 28.26 1.00
N VAL A 844 7.26 27.32 1.28
CA VAL A 844 8.67 27.61 1.57
C VAL A 844 9.34 28.24 0.36
N CYS A 845 9.17 27.64 -0.83
CA CYS A 845 9.77 28.17 -2.05
C CYS A 845 9.30 29.60 -2.35
N PHE A 846 7.99 29.84 -2.26
CA PHE A 846 7.38 31.15 -2.48
C PHE A 846 7.87 32.19 -1.46
N VAL A 847 7.74 31.89 -0.16
CA VAL A 847 8.05 32.86 0.91
C VAL A 847 9.54 33.17 0.93
N VAL A 848 10.40 32.16 0.95
CA VAL A 848 11.85 32.37 0.95
C VAL A 848 12.28 33.09 -0.33
N GLY A 849 11.72 32.70 -1.48
CA GLY A 849 12.07 33.34 -2.74
C GLY A 849 11.63 34.81 -2.83
N TYR A 850 10.47 35.14 -2.28
CA TYR A 850 10.00 36.53 -2.19
C TYR A 850 10.89 37.36 -1.26
N VAL A 851 11.14 36.87 -0.04
CA VAL A 851 11.98 37.56 0.96
C VAL A 851 13.42 37.74 0.47
N ALA A 852 14.04 36.70 -0.10
CA ALA A 852 15.38 36.78 -0.66
C ALA A 852 15.45 37.76 -1.85
N SER A 853 14.38 37.90 -2.62
CA SER A 853 14.30 38.93 -3.67
C SER A 853 14.36 40.34 -3.10
N LEU A 854 13.84 40.59 -1.88
CA LEU A 854 13.88 41.91 -1.25
C LEU A 854 15.31 42.38 -0.95
N ALA A 855 16.23 41.45 -0.69
CA ALA A 855 17.63 41.73 -0.39
C ALA A 855 18.46 42.14 -1.62
N THR A 856 17.92 42.01 -2.83
CA THR A 856 18.60 42.35 -4.09
C THR A 856 17.76 43.34 -4.90
N PRO A 857 18.36 44.15 -5.81
CA PRO A 857 17.60 45.11 -6.60
C PRO A 857 16.42 44.48 -7.37
N LYS A 858 15.38 45.28 -7.62
CA LYS A 858 14.26 44.85 -8.46
C LYS A 858 14.79 44.49 -9.86
N SER A 859 14.26 43.42 -10.45
CA SER A 859 14.63 43.04 -11.82
C SER A 859 14.25 44.15 -12.80
N SER A 860 15.14 44.44 -13.75
CA SER A 860 14.90 45.36 -14.88
C SER A 860 14.21 44.69 -16.07
N ARG A 861 13.86 43.40 -15.95
CA ARG A 861 13.18 42.64 -17.02
C ARG A 861 11.76 43.15 -17.24
N ASP A 862 11.32 43.13 -18.49
CA ASP A 862 9.93 43.36 -18.85
C ASP A 862 9.05 42.23 -18.28
N LEU A 863 8.00 42.62 -17.56
CA LEU A 863 7.05 41.70 -16.92
C LEU A 863 5.69 41.69 -17.65
N ALA A 864 5.53 42.45 -18.74
CA ALA A 864 4.29 42.55 -19.48
C ALA A 864 3.84 41.17 -19.99
N GLY A 865 2.67 40.72 -19.51
CA GLY A 865 2.10 39.41 -19.83
C GLY A 865 2.72 38.23 -19.08
N LEU A 866 3.59 38.47 -18.09
CA LEU A 866 4.27 37.42 -17.30
C LEU A 866 3.78 37.33 -15.84
N THR A 867 2.94 38.27 -15.40
CA THR A 867 2.27 38.25 -14.09
C THR A 867 0.76 38.44 -14.25
N ILE A 868 -0.03 38.04 -13.26
CA ILE A 868 -1.49 38.22 -13.28
C ILE A 868 -1.92 39.70 -13.20
N PHE A 869 -0.99 40.60 -12.91
CA PHE A 869 -1.26 42.04 -12.76
C PHE A 869 -0.87 42.85 -14.00
N ASP A 870 -0.08 42.26 -14.89
CA ASP A 870 0.54 42.95 -16.02
C ASP A 870 -0.06 42.40 -17.32
N GLU A 871 -1.24 42.87 -17.71
CA GLU A 871 -1.82 42.56 -19.02
C GLU A 871 -1.09 43.34 -20.13
N ARG A 872 -0.69 42.67 -21.22
CA ARG A 872 -0.33 43.37 -22.46
C ARG A 872 -1.62 43.91 -23.06
N ASN A 873 -1.76 45.22 -23.04
CA ASN A 873 -2.87 45.91 -23.69
C ASN A 873 -2.65 45.82 -25.21
N THR A 874 -3.27 44.82 -25.87
CA THR A 874 -3.08 44.53 -27.30
C THR A 874 -3.57 45.63 -28.25
N ALA A 875 -4.12 46.72 -27.72
CA ALA A 875 -4.59 47.86 -28.50
C ALA A 875 -3.56 48.99 -28.70
N ALA A 876 -2.42 48.98 -27.99
CA ALA A 876 -1.49 50.12 -27.99
C ALA A 876 -0.22 49.95 -28.86
N ASP A 877 0.15 48.73 -29.26
CA ASP A 877 1.42 48.46 -29.96
C ASP A 877 1.31 48.34 -31.49
N VAL A 878 0.17 48.72 -32.09
CA VAL A 878 -0.03 48.70 -33.56
C VAL A 878 0.20 50.09 -34.19
N SER A 879 0.55 51.13 -33.43
CA SER A 879 0.64 52.50 -33.98
C SER A 879 2.02 53.15 -34.01
N THR A 880 3.11 52.38 -33.88
CA THR A 880 4.47 52.92 -34.07
C THR A 880 5.33 51.91 -34.82
N ASP A 881 5.02 51.71 -36.10
CA ASP A 881 5.97 51.39 -37.18
C ASP A 881 5.14 51.32 -38.48
N GLU A 882 4.76 52.51 -38.99
CA GLU A 882 4.47 52.75 -40.41
C GLU A 882 5.64 53.50 -41.04
#